data_AF-A0A439CW42-F1
#
_entry.id   AF-A0A439CW42-F1
#
_cell.length_a   1.000
_cell.length_b   1.000
_cell.length_c   1.000
_cell.angle_alpha   90.00
_cell.angle_beta   90.00
_cell.angle_gamma   90.00
#
_symmetry.space_group_name_H-M   'P 1'
#
loop_
_entity.id
_entity.type
_entity.pdbx_description
1 polymer ?
#
loop_
_entity_poly.entity_id
_entity_poly.type
_entity_poly.pdbx_seq_one_letter_code
_entity_poly.pdbx_strand_id
1 'polypeptide(L)'
;MTGDIELGRRQRPPKGAKLAGYAQWASWIASDPDSEPFVFRKFDELGALNLLYLQSDMIYLEAQLKELDLEEAQQSDIDSVNAARQWEVLLEQCASSANADSKASTRAKRKMELILRLRAKMKEYHEALLLQSKVAQLQPPSGRVLKAVKQMFNQEGYTLLDGQSRDYLDAVDLVALKSPAIDHLSNYLRKAMAINDKPGYAQDGGPRIKRFEEQKITQWVGVITILVAIVFLVGPILALYFAQSPPARLALIAVFTAGFAASVWLITNARRAEIFFGTATTNRKDVTITPLAQNTKAHVISAQGTYSYIHQEFTQPLFACPIPAYIMAISYLLVALAALGTTAQAHFTFARVRQNGEWLEPTRYIRNKTSPYEERASPDTNNNVRLYNFPTYATTDRPESVRCGRDNMAHAADTDILTIRAGDKLEFAHQRSDPEWPPELWDNCPYDRGSCIYADWNPTGVMDLNHKGPFTVHLSKVPDGQDIRSYDGSGDWVKIYSLGLDLRNDSQHPVHWIPWNNQGIPAPFVFNVPKETPAGEYLLRADLVNTGVFELNFTSFPAQLYPSCLQIRVESDFEGSLPEGIKIPEDLMHESPGTLPSSGPFATGMVLLTPALLGMVTSLGMYREEKVDEDYVYPGGRLWTGTDMVVDKPRL
;
A
#
# COMPACT_ATOMS: atom_id res chain seq x y z
N MET A 1 -3.24 24.66 -37.34
CA MET A 1 -4.49 25.16 -36.74
C MET A 1 -4.70 24.41 -35.44
N THR A 2 -4.22 24.98 -34.35
CA THR A 2 -4.46 24.54 -32.97
C THR A 2 -5.86 25.00 -32.58
N GLY A 3 -6.77 24.05 -32.39
CA GLY A 3 -8.10 24.30 -31.83
C GLY A 3 -8.12 23.78 -30.41
N ASP A 4 -8.12 24.71 -29.45
CA ASP A 4 -8.26 24.43 -28.03
C ASP A 4 -9.58 23.70 -27.75
N ILE A 5 -9.49 22.53 -27.11
CA ILE A 5 -10.65 21.80 -26.62
C ILE A 5 -10.99 22.39 -25.24
N GLU A 6 -11.82 23.43 -25.26
CA GLU A 6 -12.55 23.91 -24.09
C GLU A 6 -13.40 22.74 -23.53
N LEU A 7 -13.04 22.25 -22.34
CA LEU A 7 -13.82 21.31 -21.54
C LEU A 7 -15.14 21.98 -21.14
N GLY A 8 -16.16 21.80 -21.98
CA GLY A 8 -17.51 22.29 -21.74
C GLY A 8 -18.04 21.83 -20.38
N ARG A 9 -18.25 22.79 -19.47
CA ARG A 9 -19.12 22.63 -18.29
C ARG A 9 -20.41 21.96 -18.73
N ARG A 10 -20.72 20.79 -18.15
CA ARG A 10 -22.02 20.10 -18.32
C ARG A 10 -23.17 21.06 -18.01
N GLN A 11 -23.76 21.67 -19.03
CA GLN A 11 -25.02 22.38 -18.89
C GLN A 11 -26.11 21.32 -18.67
N ARG A 12 -26.80 21.37 -17.52
CA ARG A 12 -27.99 20.54 -17.31
C ARG A 12 -29.02 20.92 -18.39
N PRO A 13 -29.72 19.95 -19.01
CA PRO A 13 -30.76 20.27 -19.98
C PRO A 13 -31.82 21.20 -19.36
N PRO A 14 -32.42 22.10 -20.15
CA PRO A 14 -33.43 23.03 -19.67
C PRO A 14 -34.59 22.28 -19.01
N LYS A 15 -35.07 22.80 -17.87
CA LYS A 15 -36.22 22.24 -17.13
C LYS A 15 -37.42 22.08 -18.09
N GLY A 16 -37.80 20.83 -18.37
CA GLY A 16 -38.98 20.50 -19.19
C GLY A 16 -38.70 19.80 -20.53
N ALA A 17 -37.45 19.64 -20.95
CA ALA A 17 -37.14 18.85 -22.16
C ALA A 17 -37.30 17.35 -21.88
N LYS A 18 -38.20 16.67 -22.61
CA LYS A 18 -38.34 15.21 -22.57
C LYS A 18 -37.18 14.58 -23.36
N LEU A 19 -36.26 13.93 -22.67
CA LEU A 19 -35.25 13.08 -23.31
C LEU A 19 -35.94 11.85 -23.93
N ALA A 20 -35.40 11.35 -25.05
CA ALA A 20 -35.89 10.15 -25.72
C ALA A 20 -34.74 9.18 -26.06
N GLY A 21 -35.06 7.90 -26.21
CA GLY A 21 -34.11 6.85 -26.63
C GLY A 21 -32.90 6.72 -25.71
N TYR A 22 -31.70 6.68 -26.30
CA TYR A 22 -30.43 6.55 -25.54
C TYR A 22 -30.24 7.63 -24.48
N ALA A 23 -30.62 8.88 -24.76
CA ALA A 23 -30.45 9.98 -23.80
C ALA A 23 -31.37 9.80 -22.58
N GLN A 24 -32.59 9.33 -22.80
CA GLN A 24 -33.54 8.99 -21.73
C GLN A 24 -33.03 7.80 -20.91
N TRP A 25 -32.53 6.77 -21.58
CA TRP A 25 -32.01 5.56 -20.93
C TRP A 25 -30.78 5.85 -20.08
N ALA A 26 -29.81 6.59 -20.64
CA ALA A 26 -28.60 6.98 -19.92
C ALA A 26 -28.91 7.89 -18.73
N SER A 27 -29.82 8.86 -18.89
CA SER A 27 -30.27 9.72 -17.79
C SER A 27 -30.93 8.92 -16.67
N TRP A 28 -31.70 7.88 -17.01
CA TRP A 28 -32.31 7.02 -16.01
C TRP A 28 -31.28 6.15 -15.29
N ILE A 29 -30.37 5.48 -16.02
CA ILE A 29 -29.31 4.66 -15.42
C ILE A 29 -28.45 5.50 -14.46
N ALA A 30 -28.06 6.71 -14.87
CA ALA A 30 -27.26 7.62 -14.07
C ALA A 30 -28.03 8.30 -12.92
N SER A 31 -29.36 8.18 -12.88
CA SER A 31 -30.20 8.77 -11.81
C SER A 31 -30.12 8.01 -10.50
N ASP A 32 -29.55 6.79 -10.51
CA ASP A 32 -29.41 5.96 -9.33
C ASP A 32 -28.08 6.27 -8.62
N PRO A 33 -28.13 6.80 -7.38
CA PRO A 33 -26.91 7.15 -6.63
C PRO A 33 -26.05 5.93 -6.31
N ASP A 34 -26.66 4.74 -6.21
CA ASP A 34 -25.97 3.50 -5.91
C ASP A 34 -25.40 2.83 -7.16
N SER A 35 -25.72 3.34 -8.35
CA SER A 35 -25.27 2.83 -9.65
C SER A 35 -25.65 1.36 -9.90
N GLU A 36 -26.66 0.83 -9.20
CA GLU A 36 -27.19 -0.53 -9.44
C GLU A 36 -27.66 -0.76 -10.88
N PRO A 37 -28.28 0.23 -11.59
CA PRO A 37 -28.77 0.04 -12.96
C PRO A 37 -27.70 0.02 -14.04
N PHE A 38 -26.40 0.13 -13.70
CA PHE A 38 -25.30 0.05 -14.67
C PHE A 38 -25.08 -1.41 -15.12
N VAL A 39 -26.04 -1.89 -15.93
CA VAL A 39 -26.09 -3.24 -16.48
C VAL A 39 -25.84 -3.20 -17.98
N PHE A 40 -24.76 -3.86 -18.41
CA PHE A 40 -24.29 -3.88 -19.79
C PHE A 40 -23.90 -5.28 -20.23
N ARG A 41 -23.79 -5.49 -21.54
CA ARG A 41 -23.19 -6.71 -22.09
C ARG A 41 -21.67 -6.62 -22.00
N LYS A 42 -21.01 -7.72 -21.63
CA LYS A 42 -19.54 -7.84 -21.72
C LYS A 42 -19.04 -8.35 -23.08
N PHE A 43 -19.94 -8.82 -23.93
CA PHE A 43 -19.62 -9.31 -25.28
C PHE A 43 -18.58 -10.44 -25.26
N ASP A 44 -18.81 -11.47 -24.44
CA ASP A 44 -17.84 -12.57 -24.21
C ASP A 44 -17.33 -13.19 -25.52
N GLU A 45 -18.24 -13.50 -26.44
CA GLU A 45 -17.92 -14.13 -27.71
C GLU A 45 -17.09 -13.21 -28.61
N LEU A 46 -17.44 -11.92 -28.70
CA LEU A 46 -16.68 -10.95 -29.50
C LEU A 46 -15.31 -10.65 -28.88
N GLY A 47 -15.23 -10.60 -27.55
CA GLY A 47 -13.96 -10.45 -26.83
C GLY A 47 -13.04 -11.64 -27.06
N ALA A 48 -13.57 -12.87 -26.98
CA ALA A 48 -12.83 -14.08 -27.32
C ALA A 48 -12.40 -14.10 -28.80
N LEU A 49 -13.29 -13.72 -29.72
CA LEU A 49 -13.00 -13.65 -31.14
C LEU A 49 -11.87 -12.64 -31.44
N ASN A 50 -11.90 -11.46 -30.81
CA ASN A 50 -10.83 -10.48 -30.94
C ASN A 50 -9.48 -11.05 -30.48
N LEU A 51 -9.45 -11.74 -29.34
CA LEU A 51 -8.23 -12.41 -28.86
C LEU A 51 -7.76 -13.51 -29.81
N LEU A 52 -8.67 -14.28 -30.40
CA LEU A 52 -8.34 -15.32 -31.38
C LEU A 52 -7.79 -14.72 -32.68
N TYR A 53 -8.32 -13.60 -33.15
CA TYR A 53 -7.78 -12.89 -34.32
C TYR A 53 -6.38 -12.35 -34.05
N LEU A 54 -6.17 -11.68 -32.91
CA LEU A 54 -4.85 -11.18 -32.53
C LEU A 54 -3.84 -12.32 -32.35
N GLN A 55 -4.26 -13.43 -31.73
CA GLN A 55 -3.44 -14.63 -31.60
C GLN A 55 -3.07 -15.24 -32.95
N SER A 56 -4.03 -15.35 -33.87
CA SER A 56 -3.80 -15.90 -35.21
C SER A 56 -2.86 -15.00 -36.02
N ASP A 57 -3.02 -13.67 -35.91
CA ASP A 57 -2.11 -12.69 -36.53
C ASP A 57 -0.68 -12.86 -36.01
N MET A 58 -0.50 -13.03 -34.70
CA MET A 58 0.83 -13.25 -34.11
C MET A 58 1.44 -14.57 -34.57
N ILE A 59 0.68 -15.67 -34.59
CA ILE A 59 1.14 -16.97 -35.10
C ILE A 59 1.57 -16.85 -36.57
N TYR A 60 0.81 -16.10 -37.38
CA TYR A 60 1.15 -15.86 -38.78
C TYR A 60 2.44 -15.03 -38.94
N LEU A 61 2.65 -14.00 -38.11
CA LEU A 61 3.88 -13.20 -38.11
C LEU A 61 5.09 -14.01 -37.60
N GLU A 62 4.90 -14.84 -36.57
CA GLU A 62 5.91 -15.75 -36.04
C GLU A 62 6.36 -16.74 -37.12
N ALA A 63 5.41 -17.33 -37.85
CA ALA A 63 5.72 -18.25 -38.94
C ALA A 63 6.55 -17.58 -40.05
N GLN A 64 6.19 -16.36 -40.47
CA GLN A 64 6.95 -15.60 -41.47
C GLN A 64 8.35 -15.21 -40.99
N LEU A 65 8.49 -14.81 -39.73
CA LEU A 65 9.80 -14.47 -39.17
C LEU A 65 10.69 -15.71 -39.10
N LYS A 66 10.13 -16.84 -38.68
CA LYS A 66 10.82 -18.13 -38.64
C LYS A 66 11.24 -18.61 -40.02
N GLU A 67 10.43 -18.41 -41.05
CA GLU A 67 10.79 -18.71 -42.43
C GLU A 67 12.02 -17.90 -42.86
N LEU A 68 12.04 -16.59 -42.59
CA LEU A 68 13.21 -15.75 -42.88
C LEU A 68 14.46 -16.16 -42.08
N ASP A 69 14.31 -16.50 -40.81
CA ASP A 69 15.43 -16.97 -39.98
C ASP A 69 16.01 -18.29 -40.52
N LEU A 70 15.16 -19.19 -41.03
CA LEU A 70 15.60 -20.44 -41.68
C LEU A 70 16.30 -20.17 -43.01
N GLU A 71 15.80 -19.25 -43.83
CA GLU A 71 16.46 -18.82 -45.07
C GLU A 71 17.85 -18.20 -44.79
N GLU A 72 18.00 -17.43 -43.72
CA GLU A 72 19.27 -16.85 -43.29
C GLU A 72 20.24 -17.91 -42.78
N ALA A 73 19.76 -18.88 -42.00
CA ALA A 73 20.57 -20.00 -41.52
C ALA A 73 21.15 -20.88 -42.64
N GLN A 74 20.50 -20.90 -43.81
CA GLN A 74 20.97 -21.66 -44.99
C GLN A 74 22.00 -20.89 -45.83
N GLN A 75 22.24 -19.60 -45.56
CA GLN A 75 23.19 -18.80 -46.32
C GLN A 75 24.61 -18.91 -45.76
N SER A 76 25.57 -19.04 -46.67
CA SER A 76 27.01 -19.07 -46.36
C SER A 76 27.67 -17.69 -46.40
N ASP A 77 26.90 -16.63 -46.65
CA ASP A 77 27.38 -15.25 -46.74
C ASP A 77 27.64 -14.67 -45.34
N ILE A 78 28.85 -14.15 -45.12
CA ILE A 78 29.32 -13.61 -43.83
C ILE A 78 28.46 -12.43 -43.40
N ASP A 79 28.04 -11.57 -44.34
CA ASP A 79 27.25 -10.37 -44.04
C ASP A 79 25.83 -10.72 -43.60
N SER A 80 25.24 -11.76 -44.21
CA SER A 80 23.94 -12.31 -43.82
C SER A 80 23.98 -13.00 -42.44
N VAL A 81 25.05 -13.73 -42.15
CA VAL A 81 25.26 -14.37 -40.82
C VAL A 81 25.47 -13.32 -39.72
N ASN A 82 26.20 -12.25 -40.01
CA ASN A 82 26.42 -11.15 -39.06
C ASN A 82 25.12 -10.37 -38.80
N ALA A 83 24.33 -10.07 -39.83
CA ALA A 83 23.03 -9.40 -39.67
C ALA A 83 22.02 -10.20 -38.85
N ALA A 84 22.07 -11.54 -38.91
CA ALA A 84 21.22 -12.41 -38.08
C ALA A 84 21.62 -12.43 -36.60
N ARG A 85 22.87 -12.09 -36.27
CA ARG A 85 23.44 -12.17 -34.91
C ARG A 85 23.66 -10.81 -34.26
N GLN A 86 23.78 -9.75 -35.05
CA GLN A 86 24.13 -8.40 -34.61
C GLN A 86 23.04 -7.42 -35.04
N TRP A 87 22.43 -6.76 -34.05
CA TRP A 87 21.33 -5.83 -34.27
C TRP A 87 21.77 -4.58 -35.03
N GLU A 88 22.99 -4.11 -34.74
CA GLU A 88 23.62 -2.95 -35.36
C GLU A 88 23.79 -3.16 -36.87
N VAL A 89 24.25 -4.35 -37.27
CA VAL A 89 24.44 -4.72 -38.68
C VAL A 89 23.10 -4.80 -39.42
N LEU A 90 22.05 -5.33 -38.78
CA LEU A 90 20.70 -5.35 -39.34
C LEU A 90 20.17 -3.93 -39.58
N LEU A 91 20.41 -3.00 -38.65
CA LEU A 91 20.02 -1.60 -38.78
C LEU A 91 20.78 -0.90 -39.92
N GLU A 92 22.09 -1.11 -40.03
CA GLU A 92 22.91 -0.56 -41.11
C GLU A 92 22.45 -1.06 -42.48
N GLN A 93 22.13 -2.35 -42.61
CA GLN A 93 21.61 -2.93 -43.86
C GLN A 93 20.21 -2.41 -44.22
N CYS A 94 19.39 -2.05 -43.22
CA CYS A 94 18.11 -1.37 -43.43
C CYS A 94 18.28 0.08 -43.88
N ALA A 95 19.25 0.79 -43.31
CA ALA A 95 19.50 2.22 -43.53
C ALA A 95 20.35 2.54 -44.77
N SER A 96 21.08 1.57 -45.31
CA SER A 96 21.99 1.78 -46.45
C SER A 96 21.23 2.19 -47.72
N SER A 97 21.44 3.43 -48.16
CA SER A 97 20.95 3.96 -49.45
C SER A 97 21.86 3.61 -50.62
N ALA A 98 23.14 3.32 -50.36
CA ALA A 98 24.14 3.00 -51.37
C ALA A 98 23.90 1.64 -52.06
N ASN A 99 23.18 0.72 -51.39
CA ASN A 99 22.87 -0.64 -51.86
C ASN A 99 21.38 -0.97 -51.66
N ALA A 100 20.50 0.01 -51.90
CA ALA A 100 19.06 -0.10 -51.61
C ALA A 100 18.36 -1.28 -52.31
N ASP A 101 18.88 -1.71 -53.48
CA ASP A 101 18.36 -2.83 -54.29
C ASP A 101 19.12 -4.16 -54.06
N SER A 102 20.06 -4.20 -53.11
CA SER A 102 20.74 -5.46 -52.76
C SER A 102 19.77 -6.46 -52.12
N LYS A 103 19.95 -7.74 -52.42
CA LYS A 103 19.15 -8.83 -51.81
C LYS A 103 19.25 -8.82 -50.27
N ALA A 104 20.41 -8.48 -49.73
CA ALA A 104 20.64 -8.33 -48.29
C ALA A 104 19.83 -7.18 -47.69
N SER A 105 19.89 -5.98 -48.28
CA SER A 105 19.09 -4.82 -47.79
C SER A 105 17.59 -5.07 -47.92
N THR A 106 17.13 -5.70 -49.00
CA THR A 106 15.72 -6.05 -49.20
C THR A 106 15.23 -7.03 -48.13
N ARG A 107 16.03 -8.06 -47.82
CA ARG A 107 15.71 -9.01 -46.76
C ARG A 107 15.72 -8.37 -45.38
N ALA A 108 16.74 -7.56 -45.07
CA ALA A 108 16.86 -6.82 -43.82
C ALA A 108 15.63 -5.93 -43.57
N LYS A 109 15.19 -5.18 -44.58
CA LYS A 109 13.98 -4.34 -44.52
C LYS A 109 12.72 -5.17 -44.26
N ARG A 110 12.55 -6.30 -44.96
CA ARG A 110 11.41 -7.22 -44.76
C ARG A 110 11.41 -7.82 -43.35
N LYS A 111 12.58 -8.23 -42.84
CA LYS A 111 12.75 -8.76 -41.48
C LYS A 111 12.43 -7.70 -40.44
N MET A 112 12.93 -6.48 -40.61
CA MET A 112 12.65 -5.35 -39.73
C MET A 112 11.15 -5.00 -39.70
N GLU A 113 10.49 -4.98 -40.87
CA GLU A 113 9.04 -4.75 -40.96
C GLU A 113 8.25 -5.79 -40.14
N LEU A 114 8.58 -7.08 -40.28
CA LEU A 114 7.94 -8.15 -39.51
C LEU A 114 8.21 -8.02 -38.01
N ILE A 115 9.44 -7.68 -37.60
CA ILE A 115 9.78 -7.44 -36.18
C ILE A 115 8.96 -6.30 -35.60
N LEU A 116 8.86 -5.17 -36.30
CA LEU A 116 8.09 -4.01 -35.84
C LEU A 116 6.60 -4.33 -35.77
N ARG A 117 6.05 -5.03 -36.77
CA ARG A 117 4.65 -5.45 -36.79
C ARG A 117 4.34 -6.45 -35.67
N LEU A 118 5.24 -7.40 -35.41
CA LEU A 118 5.12 -8.36 -34.31
C LEU A 118 5.15 -7.64 -32.95
N ARG A 119 6.08 -6.71 -32.73
CA ARG A 119 6.15 -5.92 -31.48
C ARG A 119 4.87 -5.12 -31.23
N ALA A 120 4.34 -4.48 -32.28
CA ALA A 120 3.07 -3.75 -32.18
C ALA A 120 1.89 -4.69 -31.86
N LYS A 121 1.78 -5.83 -32.54
CA LYS A 121 0.70 -6.80 -32.32
C LYS A 121 0.78 -7.50 -30.97
N MET A 122 2.00 -7.78 -30.50
CA MET A 122 2.21 -8.35 -29.16
C MET A 122 1.74 -7.41 -28.06
N LYS A 123 2.03 -6.11 -28.18
CA LYS A 123 1.50 -5.09 -27.26
C LYS A 123 -0.03 -5.06 -27.28
N GLU A 124 -0.62 -4.98 -28.48
CA GLU A 124 -2.08 -4.94 -28.66
C GLU A 124 -2.76 -6.18 -28.06
N TYR A 125 -2.19 -7.38 -28.28
CA TYR A 125 -2.68 -8.63 -27.71
C TYR A 125 -2.59 -8.65 -26.18
N HIS A 126 -1.45 -8.27 -25.59
CA HIS A 126 -1.29 -8.28 -24.13
C HIS A 126 -2.21 -7.27 -23.44
N GLU A 127 -2.38 -6.08 -24.01
CA GLU A 127 -3.33 -5.07 -23.51
C GLU A 127 -4.78 -5.60 -23.60
N ALA A 128 -5.17 -6.17 -24.74
CA ALA A 128 -6.49 -6.77 -24.91
C ALA A 128 -6.75 -7.93 -23.94
N LEU A 129 -5.75 -8.77 -23.70
CA LEU A 129 -5.84 -9.92 -22.78
C LEU A 129 -6.03 -9.45 -21.33
N LEU A 130 -5.28 -8.45 -20.89
CA LEU A 130 -5.39 -7.88 -19.55
C LEU A 130 -6.76 -7.22 -19.34
N LEU A 131 -7.23 -6.46 -20.33
CA LEU A 131 -8.56 -5.85 -20.29
C LEU A 131 -9.66 -6.91 -20.25
N GLN A 132 -9.56 -7.96 -21.07
CA GLN A 132 -10.52 -9.07 -21.08
C GLN A 132 -10.53 -9.82 -19.74
N SER A 133 -9.38 -10.01 -19.09
CA SER A 133 -9.31 -10.59 -17.75
C SER A 133 -10.07 -9.76 -16.72
N LYS A 134 -9.92 -8.43 -16.76
CA LYS A 134 -10.67 -7.52 -15.87
C LYS A 134 -12.17 -7.57 -16.15
N VAL A 135 -12.58 -7.60 -17.42
CA VAL A 135 -13.99 -7.73 -17.82
C VAL A 135 -14.59 -9.07 -17.38
N ALA A 136 -13.82 -10.16 -17.49
CA ALA A 136 -14.25 -11.49 -17.09
C ALA A 136 -14.49 -11.64 -15.57
N GLN A 137 -13.85 -10.81 -14.75
CA GLN A 137 -14.03 -10.79 -13.29
C GLN A 137 -15.30 -10.05 -12.84
N LEU A 138 -15.93 -9.28 -13.74
CA LEU A 138 -17.16 -8.57 -13.44
C LEU A 138 -18.30 -9.55 -13.13
N GLN A 139 -19.10 -9.21 -12.12
CA GLN A 139 -20.16 -10.08 -11.64
C GLN A 139 -21.47 -9.85 -12.40
N PRO A 140 -22.31 -10.89 -12.57
CA PRO A 140 -23.63 -10.73 -13.16
C PRO A 140 -24.54 -9.87 -12.26
N PRO A 141 -25.53 -9.16 -12.83
CA PRO A 141 -26.49 -8.39 -12.05
C PRO A 141 -27.36 -9.29 -11.17
N SER A 142 -27.74 -8.82 -9.99
CA SER A 142 -28.69 -9.54 -9.14
C SER A 142 -30.06 -9.66 -9.83
N GLY A 143 -30.78 -10.77 -9.60
CA GLY A 143 -32.09 -10.99 -10.24
C GLY A 143 -33.12 -9.89 -9.95
N ARG A 144 -33.03 -9.24 -8.78
CA ARG A 144 -33.86 -8.07 -8.43
C ARG A 144 -33.54 -6.87 -9.32
N VAL A 145 -32.26 -6.54 -9.45
CA VAL A 145 -31.80 -5.41 -10.29
C VAL A 145 -32.13 -5.68 -11.75
N LEU A 146 -31.87 -6.89 -12.25
CA LEU A 146 -32.18 -7.26 -13.63
C LEU A 146 -33.69 -7.12 -13.92
N LYS A 147 -34.56 -7.58 -13.00
CA LYS A 147 -36.01 -7.44 -13.14
C LYS A 147 -36.43 -5.97 -13.17
N ALA A 148 -35.84 -5.14 -12.30
CA ALA A 148 -36.08 -3.71 -12.25
C ALA A 148 -35.66 -3.01 -13.56
N VAL A 149 -34.44 -3.26 -14.02
CA VAL A 149 -33.89 -2.69 -15.26
C VAL A 149 -34.75 -3.12 -16.46
N LYS A 150 -35.12 -4.41 -16.57
CA LYS A 150 -36.02 -4.90 -17.63
C LYS A 150 -37.40 -4.24 -17.60
N GLN A 151 -37.97 -4.07 -16.40
CA GLN A 151 -39.27 -3.41 -16.24
C GLN A 151 -39.21 -1.94 -16.66
N MET A 152 -38.13 -1.23 -16.36
CA MET A 152 -37.94 0.14 -16.82
C MET A 152 -37.69 0.23 -18.31
N PHE A 153 -36.92 -0.71 -18.85
CA PHE A 153 -36.54 -0.73 -20.25
C PHE A 153 -37.75 -1.02 -21.16
N ASN A 154 -38.71 -1.82 -20.66
CA ASN A 154 -39.96 -2.17 -21.32
C ASN A 154 -41.14 -1.39 -20.71
N GLN A 155 -41.33 -0.13 -21.11
CA GLN A 155 -42.43 0.72 -20.63
C GLN A 155 -43.63 0.71 -21.58
N GLU A 156 -44.84 0.54 -21.02
CA GLU A 156 -46.12 0.89 -21.68
C GLU A 156 -46.29 0.41 -23.14
N GLY A 157 -45.76 -0.78 -23.47
CA GLY A 157 -45.91 -1.41 -24.78
C GLY A 157 -44.84 -1.05 -25.82
N TYR A 158 -43.79 -0.31 -25.46
CA TYR A 158 -42.62 -0.07 -26.31
C TYR A 158 -41.30 -0.27 -25.54
N THR A 159 -40.24 -0.63 -26.26
CA THR A 159 -38.89 -0.74 -25.70
C THR A 159 -38.18 0.60 -25.82
N LEU A 160 -37.44 1.00 -24.78
CA LEU A 160 -36.80 2.32 -24.74
C LEU A 160 -35.70 2.47 -25.80
N LEU A 161 -35.01 1.37 -26.13
CA LEU A 161 -34.16 1.23 -27.30
C LEU A 161 -34.79 0.22 -28.25
N ASP A 162 -34.66 0.46 -29.55
CA ASP A 162 -35.20 -0.39 -30.61
C ASP A 162 -34.07 -0.91 -31.53
N GLY A 163 -34.41 -1.68 -32.56
CA GLY A 163 -33.46 -2.30 -33.48
C GLY A 163 -32.68 -3.45 -32.82
N GLN A 164 -31.41 -3.62 -33.17
CA GLN A 164 -30.58 -4.73 -32.65
C GLN A 164 -30.30 -4.66 -31.14
N SER A 165 -30.50 -3.49 -30.51
CA SER A 165 -30.36 -3.32 -29.07
C SER A 165 -31.67 -3.54 -28.30
N ARG A 166 -32.78 -3.85 -28.98
CA ARG A 166 -34.08 -4.05 -28.35
C ARG A 166 -34.05 -5.13 -27.27
N ASP A 167 -33.33 -6.22 -27.51
CA ASP A 167 -33.34 -7.38 -26.60
C ASP A 167 -32.01 -7.54 -25.85
N TYR A 168 -31.20 -6.47 -25.72
CA TYR A 168 -29.86 -6.59 -25.15
C TYR A 168 -29.87 -7.07 -23.68
N LEU A 169 -30.94 -6.78 -22.94
CA LEU A 169 -31.14 -7.22 -21.56
C LEU A 169 -31.56 -8.71 -21.44
N ASP A 170 -31.84 -9.38 -22.55
CA ASP A 170 -32.10 -10.83 -22.59
C ASP A 170 -30.85 -11.64 -22.91
N ALA A 171 -29.71 -10.96 -23.13
CA ALA A 171 -28.43 -11.62 -23.33
C ALA A 171 -27.93 -12.36 -22.07
N VAL A 172 -27.14 -13.40 -22.28
CA VAL A 172 -26.56 -14.22 -21.20
C VAL A 172 -25.32 -13.54 -20.59
N ASP A 173 -24.64 -12.69 -21.37
CA ASP A 173 -23.36 -12.05 -21.04
C ASP A 173 -23.55 -10.68 -20.36
N LEU A 174 -24.50 -10.57 -19.43
CA LEU A 174 -24.75 -9.33 -18.70
C LEU A 174 -23.86 -9.19 -17.46
N VAL A 175 -23.36 -7.97 -17.24
CA VAL A 175 -22.57 -7.61 -16.07
C VAL A 175 -23.16 -6.40 -15.37
N ALA A 176 -22.99 -6.34 -14.05
CA ALA A 176 -23.17 -5.12 -13.28
C ALA A 176 -21.81 -4.48 -13.02
N LEU A 177 -21.64 -3.19 -13.36
CA LEU A 177 -20.40 -2.47 -13.08
C LEU A 177 -20.18 -2.21 -11.59
N LYS A 178 -21.24 -2.35 -10.78
CA LYS A 178 -21.19 -2.29 -9.32
C LYS A 178 -22.12 -3.35 -8.74
N SER A 179 -21.54 -4.43 -8.22
CA SER A 179 -22.28 -5.42 -7.43
C SER A 179 -22.12 -5.10 -5.95
N PRO A 180 -23.21 -5.04 -5.16
CA PRO A 180 -23.08 -4.94 -3.72
C PRO A 180 -22.37 -6.19 -3.19
N ALA A 181 -21.42 -6.02 -2.27
CA ALA A 181 -20.91 -7.15 -1.48
C ALA A 181 -22.03 -7.58 -0.54
N ILE A 182 -22.52 -8.81 -0.68
CA ILE A 182 -23.76 -9.22 -0.02
C ILE A 182 -23.45 -10.15 1.14
N ASP A 183 -23.56 -9.65 2.38
CA ASP A 183 -23.65 -10.49 3.58
C ASP A 183 -25.11 -10.93 3.85
N HIS A 184 -25.28 -11.98 4.66
CA HIS A 184 -26.58 -12.59 4.93
C HIS A 184 -27.55 -11.64 5.63
N LEU A 185 -27.06 -10.82 6.56
CA LEU A 185 -27.86 -9.86 7.32
C LEU A 185 -28.34 -8.69 6.44
N SER A 186 -27.47 -8.15 5.60
CA SER A 186 -27.78 -7.15 4.58
C SER A 186 -28.89 -7.65 3.66
N ASN A 187 -28.83 -8.92 3.23
CA ASN A 187 -29.89 -9.52 2.42
C ASN A 187 -31.24 -9.61 3.13
N TYR A 188 -31.22 -9.99 4.41
CA TYR A 188 -32.44 -10.07 5.22
C TYR A 188 -33.05 -8.69 5.44
N LEU A 189 -32.23 -7.70 5.85
CA LEU A 189 -32.66 -6.32 6.06
C LEU A 189 -33.14 -5.67 4.77
N ARG A 190 -32.47 -5.90 3.63
CA ARG A 190 -32.95 -5.44 2.31
C ARG A 190 -34.35 -5.97 2.00
N LYS A 191 -34.67 -7.21 2.35
CA LYS A 191 -36.01 -7.80 2.14
C LYS A 191 -37.04 -7.27 3.13
N ALA A 192 -36.66 -7.15 4.41
CA ALA A 192 -37.55 -6.71 5.48
C ALA A 192 -37.87 -5.22 5.41
N MET A 193 -36.87 -4.38 5.10
CA MET A 193 -36.98 -2.93 4.98
C MET A 193 -37.46 -2.48 3.59
N ALA A 194 -37.78 -3.42 2.68
CA ALA A 194 -38.25 -3.13 1.31
C ALA A 194 -39.69 -2.55 1.24
N ILE A 195 -40.22 -1.98 2.32
CA ILE A 195 -41.66 -1.74 2.47
C ILE A 195 -42.00 -0.24 2.40
N ASN A 196 -42.83 0.06 1.38
CA ASN A 196 -43.77 1.19 1.24
C ASN A 196 -43.31 2.58 0.79
N ASP A 197 -42.47 2.68 -0.25
CA ASP A 197 -42.62 3.83 -1.15
C ASP A 197 -43.74 3.57 -2.16
N LYS A 198 -44.72 4.48 -2.19
CA LYS A 198 -45.90 4.39 -3.05
C LYS A 198 -45.47 4.28 -4.52
N PRO A 199 -46.10 3.41 -5.33
CA PRO A 199 -45.92 3.43 -6.78
C PRO A 199 -46.29 4.83 -7.29
N GLY A 200 -45.43 5.43 -8.11
CA GLY A 200 -45.66 6.74 -8.70
C GLY A 200 -44.67 7.03 -9.82
N TYR A 201 -45.05 7.92 -10.72
CA TYR A 201 -44.18 8.42 -11.79
C TYR A 201 -43.20 9.44 -11.21
N ALA A 202 -41.93 9.38 -11.63
CA ALA A 202 -41.02 10.49 -11.42
C ALA A 202 -41.47 11.70 -12.27
N GLN A 203 -41.02 12.92 -11.91
CA GLN A 203 -41.43 14.17 -12.58
C GLN A 203 -41.09 14.19 -14.09
N ASP A 204 -40.29 13.23 -14.55
CA ASP A 204 -39.80 12.98 -15.90
C ASP A 204 -40.58 11.88 -16.66
N GLY A 205 -41.61 11.27 -16.04
CA GLY A 205 -42.52 10.33 -16.71
C GLY A 205 -42.10 8.86 -16.74
N GLY A 206 -41.05 8.46 -16.00
CA GLY A 206 -40.68 7.04 -15.83
C GLY A 206 -41.30 6.38 -14.59
N PRO A 207 -41.57 5.05 -14.61
CA PRO A 207 -42.07 4.32 -13.45
C PRO A 207 -41.03 4.30 -12.32
N ARG A 208 -41.34 4.81 -11.11
CA ARG A 208 -40.37 4.69 -9.99
C ARG A 208 -40.26 3.24 -9.54
N ILE A 209 -39.05 2.71 -9.57
CA ILE A 209 -38.73 1.41 -8.96
C ILE A 209 -38.44 1.64 -7.48
N LYS A 210 -38.83 0.69 -6.62
CA LYS A 210 -38.51 0.71 -5.19
C LYS A 210 -37.00 0.76 -5.00
N ARG A 211 -36.51 1.92 -4.56
CA ARG A 211 -35.12 2.13 -4.14
C ARG A 211 -35.04 1.98 -2.63
N PHE A 212 -33.98 1.39 -2.11
CA PHE A 212 -33.62 1.49 -0.71
C PHE A 212 -32.34 2.29 -0.61
N GLU A 213 -32.16 3.00 0.48
CA GLU A 213 -30.93 3.75 0.73
C GLU A 213 -29.90 2.78 1.30
N GLU A 214 -28.92 2.40 0.49
CA GLU A 214 -27.85 1.45 0.87
C GLU A 214 -27.17 1.89 2.18
N GLN A 215 -26.97 3.19 2.36
CA GLN A 215 -26.38 3.77 3.57
C GLN A 215 -27.16 3.42 4.84
N LYS A 216 -28.50 3.39 4.79
CA LYS A 216 -29.32 2.98 5.95
C LYS A 216 -29.14 1.51 6.24
N ILE A 217 -29.06 0.66 5.22
CA ILE A 217 -28.86 -0.78 5.40
C ILE A 217 -27.49 -1.04 6.01
N THR A 218 -26.43 -0.41 5.50
CA THR A 218 -25.09 -0.48 6.08
C THR A 218 -25.06 0.01 7.53
N GLN A 219 -25.78 1.09 7.86
CA GLN A 219 -25.93 1.58 9.23
C GLN A 219 -26.62 0.55 10.14
N TRP A 220 -27.75 -0.02 9.72
CA TRP A 220 -28.47 -1.02 10.51
C TRP A 220 -27.69 -2.31 10.69
N VAL A 221 -27.02 -2.80 9.64
CA VAL A 221 -26.09 -3.93 9.72
C VAL A 221 -25.00 -3.62 10.74
N GLY A 222 -24.37 -2.44 10.65
CA GLY A 222 -23.36 -1.98 11.61
C GLY A 222 -23.88 -1.97 13.04
N VAL A 223 -25.07 -1.41 13.29
CA VAL A 223 -25.69 -1.37 14.62
C VAL A 223 -25.93 -2.77 15.17
N ILE A 224 -26.49 -3.68 14.37
CA ILE A 224 -26.75 -5.06 14.81
C ILE A 224 -25.44 -5.79 15.10
N THR A 225 -24.44 -5.66 14.23
CA THR A 225 -23.12 -6.29 14.42
C THR A 225 -22.43 -5.76 15.68
N ILE A 226 -22.51 -4.45 15.96
CA ILE A 226 -21.96 -3.85 17.18
C ILE A 226 -22.69 -4.38 18.42
N LEU A 227 -24.03 -4.45 18.40
CA LEU A 227 -24.81 -4.97 19.53
C LEU A 227 -24.47 -6.44 19.83
N VAL A 228 -24.35 -7.27 18.79
CA VAL A 228 -23.96 -8.67 18.93
C VAL A 228 -22.53 -8.78 19.48
N ALA A 229 -21.60 -7.96 18.98
CA ALA A 229 -20.23 -7.93 19.50
C ALA A 229 -20.19 -7.54 20.99
N ILE A 230 -20.96 -6.53 21.42
CA ILE A 230 -21.05 -6.14 22.83
C ILE A 230 -21.55 -7.29 23.69
N VAL A 231 -22.59 -8.01 23.26
CA VAL A 231 -23.13 -9.17 23.99
C VAL A 231 -22.07 -10.26 24.16
N PHE A 232 -21.31 -10.57 23.11
CA PHE A 232 -20.29 -11.63 23.16
C PHE A 232 -18.95 -11.21 23.76
N LEU A 233 -18.66 -9.91 23.89
CA LEU A 233 -17.47 -9.40 24.59
C LEU A 233 -17.72 -9.19 26.07
N VAL A 234 -18.84 -8.56 26.43
CA VAL A 234 -19.16 -8.19 27.83
C VAL A 234 -19.89 -9.32 28.55
N GLY A 235 -20.76 -10.04 27.85
CA GLY A 235 -21.57 -11.14 28.41
C GLY A 235 -20.73 -12.23 29.10
N PRO A 236 -19.66 -12.76 28.49
CA PRO A 236 -18.83 -13.77 29.13
C PRO A 236 -18.11 -13.23 30.37
N ILE A 237 -17.63 -11.99 30.35
CA ILE A 237 -16.92 -11.38 31.47
C ILE A 237 -17.84 -11.27 32.69
N LEU A 238 -19.05 -10.75 32.49
CA LEU A 238 -20.06 -10.65 33.55
C LEU A 238 -20.51 -12.03 34.04
N ALA A 239 -20.78 -12.96 33.13
CA ALA A 239 -21.20 -14.31 33.51
C ALA A 239 -20.12 -15.08 34.29
N LEU A 240 -18.85 -14.92 33.90
CA LEU A 240 -17.72 -15.53 34.59
C LEU A 240 -17.44 -14.89 35.96
N TYR A 241 -17.70 -13.59 36.12
CA TYR A 241 -17.59 -12.90 37.40
C TYR A 241 -18.53 -13.52 38.47
N PHE A 242 -19.76 -13.86 38.10
CA PHE A 242 -20.73 -14.48 39.02
C PHE A 242 -20.58 -16.01 39.12
N ALA A 243 -19.81 -16.65 38.24
CA ALA A 243 -19.58 -18.08 38.27
C ALA A 243 -18.58 -18.47 39.36
N GLN A 244 -19.05 -19.15 40.41
CA GLN A 244 -18.23 -19.55 41.55
C GLN A 244 -17.54 -20.91 41.37
N SER A 245 -18.09 -21.80 40.55
CA SER A 245 -17.53 -23.15 40.37
C SER A 245 -16.65 -23.25 39.10
N PRO A 246 -15.47 -23.88 39.17
CA PRO A 246 -14.62 -24.15 38.01
C PRO A 246 -15.33 -24.84 36.82
N PRO A 247 -16.19 -25.86 36.99
CA PRO A 247 -16.90 -26.47 35.86
C PRO A 247 -17.93 -25.53 35.22
N ALA A 248 -18.59 -24.65 35.99
CA ALA A 248 -19.50 -23.66 35.42
C ALA A 248 -18.76 -22.62 34.58
N ARG A 249 -17.55 -22.22 35.01
CA ARG A 249 -16.71 -21.30 34.23
C ARG A 249 -16.32 -21.89 32.87
N LEU A 250 -15.89 -23.16 32.85
CA LEU A 250 -15.54 -23.87 31.60
C LEU A 250 -16.76 -24.03 30.68
N ALA A 251 -17.93 -24.38 31.24
CA ALA A 251 -19.17 -24.48 30.47
C ALA A 251 -19.58 -23.13 29.85
N LEU A 252 -19.47 -22.03 30.60
CA LEU A 252 -19.79 -20.69 30.10
C LEU A 252 -18.85 -20.26 28.96
N ILE A 253 -17.54 -20.50 29.09
CA ILE A 253 -16.58 -20.20 28.03
C ILE A 253 -16.94 -20.97 26.74
N ALA A 254 -17.27 -22.25 26.85
CA ALA A 254 -17.65 -23.07 25.70
C ALA A 254 -18.92 -22.56 25.02
N VAL A 255 -19.96 -22.21 25.79
CA VAL A 255 -21.24 -21.72 25.27
C VAL A 255 -21.09 -20.37 24.57
N PHE A 256 -20.38 -19.41 25.19
CA PHE A 256 -20.17 -18.10 24.58
C PHE A 256 -19.29 -18.17 23.33
N THR A 257 -18.28 -19.05 23.32
CA THR A 257 -17.41 -19.26 22.14
C THR A 257 -18.21 -19.86 20.98
N ALA A 258 -19.04 -20.88 21.25
CA ALA A 258 -19.92 -21.47 20.24
C ALA A 258 -20.98 -20.47 19.73
N GLY A 259 -21.55 -19.67 20.63
CA GLY A 259 -22.51 -18.63 20.29
C GLY A 259 -21.92 -17.52 19.42
N PHE A 260 -20.69 -17.07 19.74
CA PHE A 260 -19.97 -16.10 18.93
C PHE A 260 -19.71 -16.64 17.52
N ALA A 261 -19.21 -17.88 17.41
CA ALA A 261 -18.99 -18.54 16.12
C ALA A 261 -20.27 -18.62 15.26
N ALA A 262 -21.39 -19.01 15.88
CA ALA A 262 -22.69 -19.07 15.23
C ALA A 262 -23.18 -17.67 14.79
N SER A 263 -22.93 -16.63 15.58
CA SER A 263 -23.31 -15.26 15.23
C SER A 263 -22.55 -14.72 14.02
N VAL A 264 -21.23 -14.99 13.93
CA VAL A 264 -20.41 -14.61 12.78
C VAL A 264 -20.89 -15.34 11.53
N TRP A 265 -21.22 -16.63 11.63
CA TRP A 265 -21.79 -17.42 10.54
C TRP A 265 -23.13 -16.89 10.03
N LEU A 266 -23.99 -16.41 10.93
CA LEU A 266 -25.33 -15.89 10.57
C LEU A 266 -25.29 -14.47 10.01
N ILE A 267 -24.36 -13.62 10.48
CA ILE A 267 -24.31 -12.20 10.15
C ILE A 267 -23.45 -11.94 8.90
N THR A 268 -22.34 -12.66 8.77
CA THR A 268 -21.31 -12.39 7.76
C THR A 268 -21.25 -13.49 6.69
N ASN A 269 -20.58 -13.20 5.58
CA ASN A 269 -20.31 -14.19 4.52
C ASN A 269 -18.93 -14.87 4.75
N ALA A 270 -18.53 -15.03 6.02
CA ALA A 270 -17.21 -15.53 6.39
C ALA A 270 -17.03 -16.99 5.93
N ARG A 271 -15.87 -17.27 5.33
CA ARG A 271 -15.52 -18.64 4.92
C ARG A 271 -15.35 -19.52 6.16
N ARG A 272 -15.57 -20.83 6.05
CA ARG A 272 -15.42 -21.80 7.17
C ARG A 272 -14.07 -21.68 7.89
N ALA A 273 -13.01 -21.29 7.16
CA ALA A 273 -11.68 -21.03 7.70
C ALA A 273 -11.62 -19.77 8.59
N GLU A 274 -12.29 -18.69 8.21
CA GLU A 274 -12.29 -17.40 8.93
C GLU A 274 -13.01 -17.50 10.28
N ILE A 275 -14.08 -18.31 10.34
CA ILE A 275 -14.78 -18.64 11.60
C ILE A 275 -13.85 -19.43 12.53
N PHE A 276 -13.07 -20.35 11.98
CA PHE A 276 -12.10 -21.15 12.75
C PHE A 276 -11.02 -20.27 13.38
N PHE A 277 -10.47 -19.33 12.62
CA PHE A 277 -9.50 -18.35 13.13
C PHE A 277 -10.11 -17.42 14.19
N GLY A 278 -11.32 -16.89 13.98
CA GLY A 278 -11.99 -16.01 14.95
C GLY A 278 -12.36 -16.68 16.28
N THR A 279 -12.55 -18.01 16.29
CA THR A 279 -12.78 -18.78 17.52
C THR A 279 -11.50 -19.22 18.23
N ALA A 280 -10.38 -19.35 17.52
CA ALA A 280 -9.12 -19.83 18.06
C ALA A 280 -8.32 -18.73 18.80
N THR A 281 -8.65 -17.45 18.59
CA THR A 281 -7.92 -16.30 19.16
C THR A 281 -8.25 -15.99 20.62
N THR A 282 -9.12 -16.73 21.30
CA THR A 282 -9.44 -16.48 22.72
C THR A 282 -8.67 -17.32 23.73
N ASN A 283 -7.75 -18.21 23.34
CA ASN A 283 -6.97 -19.01 24.30
C ASN A 283 -5.57 -19.44 23.82
N ARG A 284 -4.77 -18.51 23.28
CA ARG A 284 -3.33 -18.76 23.08
C ARG A 284 -2.52 -17.49 23.32
N LYS A 285 -1.58 -17.55 24.26
CA LYS A 285 -0.65 -16.45 24.58
C LYS A 285 0.43 -16.24 23.52
N ASP A 286 0.47 -17.07 22.49
CA ASP A 286 1.39 -16.96 21.38
C ASP A 286 0.58 -17.13 20.09
N VAL A 287 0.58 -16.10 19.22
CA VAL A 287 0.57 -16.18 17.75
C VAL A 287 0.27 -14.79 17.15
N THR A 288 1.29 -14.28 16.48
CA THR A 288 1.34 -13.51 15.22
C THR A 288 -0.01 -13.16 14.59
N ILE A 289 -0.30 -11.86 14.52
CA ILE A 289 -1.42 -11.31 13.75
C ILE A 289 -1.06 -11.38 12.25
N THR A 290 -1.60 -12.38 11.55
CA THR A 290 -1.80 -12.29 10.09
C THR A 290 -3.16 -11.63 9.83
N PRO A 291 -3.25 -10.44 9.23
CA PRO A 291 -4.52 -9.90 8.79
C PRO A 291 -4.84 -10.47 7.41
N LEU A 292 -5.68 -11.51 7.36
CA LEU A 292 -6.36 -11.90 6.13
C LEU A 292 -7.85 -11.54 6.25
N ALA A 293 -8.17 -10.29 5.97
CA ALA A 293 -9.54 -9.82 5.75
C ALA A 293 -9.53 -8.48 4.99
N GLN A 294 -9.28 -8.51 3.68
CA GLN A 294 -9.71 -7.43 2.79
C GLN A 294 -10.73 -8.01 1.81
N ASN A 295 -12.02 -7.92 2.18
CA ASN A 295 -13.12 -7.73 1.24
C ASN A 295 -14.48 -7.49 1.93
N THR A 296 -14.49 -6.72 3.01
CA THR A 296 -15.73 -6.13 3.54
C THR A 296 -15.53 -4.63 3.65
N LYS A 297 -16.20 -3.88 2.75
CA LYS A 297 -16.34 -2.43 2.84
C LYS A 297 -17.18 -2.10 4.07
N ALA A 298 -16.55 -2.02 5.25
CA ALA A 298 -17.11 -1.33 6.39
C ALA A 298 -16.46 0.06 6.43
N HIS A 299 -17.26 1.09 6.18
CA HIS A 299 -16.86 2.47 6.45
C HIS A 299 -16.65 2.62 7.96
N VAL A 300 -15.41 2.51 8.40
CA VAL A 300 -15.00 3.04 9.70
C VAL A 300 -14.80 4.55 9.49
N ILE A 301 -15.78 5.32 9.93
CA ILE A 301 -15.63 6.77 10.07
C ILE A 301 -14.54 6.99 11.13
N SER A 302 -13.36 7.46 10.73
CA SER A 302 -12.35 7.88 11.69
C SER A 302 -12.84 9.14 12.40
N ALA A 303 -13.08 9.02 13.70
CA ALA A 303 -13.31 10.17 14.56
C ALA A 303 -11.96 10.83 14.85
N GLN A 304 -11.42 11.60 13.89
CA GLN A 304 -10.19 12.39 14.06
C GLN A 304 -10.41 13.91 13.95
N GLY A 305 -11.66 14.39 13.88
CA GLY A 305 -11.93 15.81 13.64
C GLY A 305 -13.05 16.40 14.48
N THR A 306 -12.96 16.42 15.81
CA THR A 306 -13.81 17.28 16.67
C THR A 306 -13.21 17.61 18.05
N TYR A 307 -11.90 17.49 18.27
CA TYR A 307 -11.31 17.75 19.60
C TYR A 307 -10.80 19.17 19.85
N SER A 308 -10.99 20.10 18.92
CA SER A 308 -10.50 21.48 19.06
C SER A 308 -11.63 22.46 18.80
N TYR A 309 -12.63 22.54 19.69
CA TYR A 309 -13.49 23.73 19.85
C TYR A 309 -14.45 23.66 21.07
N ILE A 310 -14.13 22.96 22.17
CA ILE A 310 -14.94 23.08 23.41
C ILE A 310 -14.03 22.98 24.64
N HIS A 311 -13.18 23.97 24.87
CA HIS A 311 -12.57 24.19 26.18
C HIS A 311 -12.23 25.67 26.40
N GLN A 312 -13.24 26.53 26.33
CA GLN A 312 -13.14 27.82 27.01
C GLN A 312 -14.55 28.35 27.34
N GLU A 313 -14.68 28.79 28.59
CA GLU A 313 -15.89 29.32 29.23
C GLU A 313 -16.93 28.29 29.67
N PHE A 314 -16.90 27.93 30.97
CA PHE A 314 -18.07 27.93 31.87
C PHE A 314 -17.61 27.45 33.26
N THR A 315 -17.01 28.36 34.03
CA THR A 315 -16.80 28.21 35.48
C THR A 315 -17.73 29.18 36.20
N GLN A 316 -18.99 28.80 36.46
CA GLN A 316 -19.74 29.20 37.67
C GLN A 316 -20.87 28.19 37.98
N PRO A 317 -21.19 27.93 39.25
CA PRO A 317 -22.02 26.80 39.67
C PRO A 317 -23.46 27.25 39.97
N LEU A 318 -24.46 26.78 39.21
CA LEU A 318 -25.86 26.93 39.61
C LEU A 318 -26.70 25.72 39.21
N PHE A 319 -27.34 25.15 40.24
CA PHE A 319 -28.42 24.16 40.27
C PHE A 319 -28.10 22.70 39.93
N ALA A 320 -28.06 21.92 41.00
CA ALA A 320 -28.05 20.47 41.01
C ALA A 320 -29.32 19.89 40.37
N CYS A 321 -29.13 19.04 39.36
CA CYS A 321 -30.11 18.04 38.95
C CYS A 321 -29.40 16.68 39.02
N PRO A 322 -29.96 15.65 39.69
CA PRO A 322 -29.27 14.38 39.83
C PRO A 322 -29.32 13.65 38.48
N ILE A 323 -28.20 13.66 37.75
CA ILE A 323 -28.04 12.80 36.58
C ILE A 323 -28.05 11.35 37.11
N PRO A 324 -28.96 10.48 36.64
CA PRO A 324 -29.05 9.11 37.14
C PRO A 324 -27.76 8.34 36.85
N ALA A 325 -27.30 7.55 37.83
CA ALA A 325 -25.99 6.88 37.85
C ALA A 325 -25.67 6.05 36.60
N TYR A 326 -26.68 5.66 35.81
CA TYR A 326 -26.50 4.92 34.55
C TYR A 326 -25.88 5.78 33.43
N ILE A 327 -26.12 7.09 33.40
CA ILE A 327 -25.55 8.00 32.37
C ILE A 327 -24.07 8.27 32.64
N MET A 328 -23.67 8.37 33.92
CA MET A 328 -22.25 8.41 34.29
C MET A 328 -21.56 7.08 33.96
N ALA A 329 -22.20 5.95 34.24
CA ALA A 329 -21.64 4.63 33.92
C ALA A 329 -21.44 4.43 32.40
N ILE A 330 -22.37 4.89 31.55
CA ILE A 330 -22.22 4.84 30.08
C ILE A 330 -21.11 5.77 29.59
N SER A 331 -20.95 6.93 30.22
CA SER A 331 -19.89 7.90 29.86
C SER A 331 -18.50 7.35 30.22
N TYR A 332 -18.36 6.75 31.42
CA TYR A 332 -17.13 6.06 31.82
C TYR A 332 -16.88 4.79 30.99
N LEU A 333 -17.93 4.08 30.54
CA LEU A 333 -17.82 2.91 29.69
C LEU A 333 -17.44 3.26 28.25
N LEU A 334 -17.90 4.40 27.70
CA LEU A 334 -17.50 4.91 26.38
C LEU A 334 -16.07 5.44 26.39
N VAL A 335 -15.65 6.11 27.47
CA VAL A 335 -14.25 6.50 27.70
C VAL A 335 -13.38 5.26 27.91
N ALA A 336 -13.87 4.23 28.62
CA ALA A 336 -13.17 2.96 28.77
C ALA A 336 -13.12 2.14 27.46
N LEU A 337 -14.16 2.16 26.61
CA LEU A 337 -14.15 1.52 25.30
C LEU A 337 -13.24 2.25 24.30
N ALA A 338 -13.14 3.58 24.40
CA ALA A 338 -12.14 4.35 23.66
C ALA A 338 -10.71 4.08 24.20
N ALA A 339 -10.54 3.88 25.51
CA ALA A 339 -9.26 3.54 26.14
C ALA A 339 -8.85 2.06 25.92
N LEU A 340 -9.81 1.15 25.71
CA LEU A 340 -9.56 -0.25 25.33
C LEU A 340 -9.13 -0.39 23.87
N GLY A 341 -9.31 0.65 23.06
CA GLY A 341 -8.62 0.83 21.79
C GLY A 341 -7.19 1.31 22.02
N THR A 342 -6.37 0.55 22.75
CA THR A 342 -4.92 0.70 22.60
C THR A 342 -4.58 0.24 21.19
N THR A 343 -4.64 1.15 20.22
CA THR A 343 -4.08 0.91 18.90
C THR A 343 -2.60 0.66 19.14
N ALA A 344 -2.17 -0.60 19.01
CA ALA A 344 -0.76 -0.93 19.00
C ALA A 344 -0.12 -0.23 17.78
N GLN A 345 0.32 1.01 17.97
CA GLN A 345 1.05 1.77 16.96
C GLN A 345 2.46 1.19 16.88
N ALA A 346 2.72 0.35 15.88
CA ALA A 346 4.04 -0.22 15.64
C ALA A 346 5.01 0.79 14.98
N HIS A 347 4.46 1.86 14.42
CA HIS A 347 5.15 2.89 13.67
C HIS A 347 5.85 3.92 14.57
N PHE A 348 6.98 4.48 14.11
CA PHE A 348 7.80 5.40 14.88
C PHE A 348 8.54 6.38 13.96
N THR A 349 9.17 7.39 14.55
CA THR A 349 10.07 8.31 13.87
C THR A 349 11.35 8.49 14.67
N PHE A 350 12.49 8.66 14.00
CA PHE A 350 13.68 9.19 14.65
C PHE A 350 13.52 10.69 14.83
N ALA A 351 13.62 11.18 16.06
CA ALA A 351 13.25 12.55 16.40
C ALA A 351 14.30 13.25 17.27
N ARG A 352 15.27 12.53 17.83
CA ARG A 352 16.28 13.13 18.72
C ARG A 352 17.65 12.54 18.43
N VAL A 353 18.68 13.35 18.59
CA VAL A 353 20.08 12.96 18.37
C VAL A 353 20.90 13.30 19.60
N ARG A 354 21.86 12.44 19.91
CA ARG A 354 22.90 12.66 20.90
C ARG A 354 24.19 13.03 20.20
N GLN A 355 24.83 14.10 20.66
CA GLN A 355 26.18 14.47 20.22
C GLN A 355 27.08 14.55 21.45
N ASN A 356 28.23 13.89 21.43
CA ASN A 356 29.26 14.00 22.48
C ASN A 356 28.74 13.73 23.91
N GLY A 357 27.77 12.83 24.04
CA GLY A 357 27.21 12.44 25.33
C GLY A 357 25.99 13.25 25.77
N GLU A 358 25.58 14.29 25.04
CA GLU A 358 24.42 15.12 25.36
C GLU A 358 23.26 14.89 24.39
N TRP A 359 22.06 14.68 24.92
CA TRP A 359 20.84 14.56 24.12
C TRP A 359 20.31 15.95 23.77
N LEU A 360 20.26 16.26 22.48
CA LEU A 360 19.81 17.56 21.98
C LEU A 360 18.27 17.62 21.90
N GLU A 361 17.70 18.82 21.78
CA GLU A 361 16.25 18.99 21.68
C GLU A 361 15.65 18.19 20.49
N PRO A 362 14.51 17.51 20.68
CA PRO A 362 13.84 16.78 19.61
C PRO A 362 13.54 17.70 18.42
N THR A 363 13.74 17.19 17.19
CA THR A 363 13.48 17.87 15.91
C THR A 363 14.22 19.18 15.67
N ARG A 364 15.10 19.63 16.58
CA ARG A 364 15.86 20.88 16.39
C ARG A 364 16.75 20.85 15.14
N TYR A 365 17.47 19.74 14.96
CA TYR A 365 18.41 19.55 13.85
C TYR A 365 17.91 18.52 12.82
N ILE A 366 16.83 17.81 13.14
CA ILE A 366 16.21 16.79 12.29
C ILE A 366 14.99 17.42 11.63
N ARG A 367 14.90 17.37 10.30
CA ARG A 367 13.75 17.91 9.57
C ARG A 367 12.48 17.27 10.09
N ASN A 368 11.55 18.12 10.52
CA ASN A 368 10.25 17.70 11.00
C ASN A 368 9.37 17.22 9.83
N LYS A 369 8.21 16.64 10.15
CA LYS A 369 7.26 16.07 9.20
C LYS A 369 5.90 16.74 9.36
N THR A 370 5.16 16.84 8.26
CA THR A 370 3.76 17.28 8.32
C THR A 370 2.85 16.09 8.60
N SER A 371 1.87 16.28 9.49
CA SER A 371 0.83 15.29 9.81
C SER A 371 -0.50 15.99 10.14
N PRO A 372 -1.62 15.57 9.53
CA PRO A 372 -1.71 14.58 8.46
C PRO A 372 -1.08 15.11 7.16
N TYR A 373 -0.56 14.22 6.32
CA TYR A 373 -0.02 14.56 5.00
C TYR A 373 -0.65 13.70 3.90
N GLU A 374 -1.07 14.32 2.80
CA GLU A 374 -1.63 13.61 1.65
C GLU A 374 -0.54 13.23 0.64
N GLU A 375 -0.28 11.94 0.57
CA GLU A 375 0.72 11.35 -0.31
C GLU A 375 0.13 11.01 -1.69
N ARG A 376 1.00 10.68 -2.66
CA ARG A 376 0.52 10.22 -3.98
C ARG A 376 -0.33 8.96 -3.86
N ALA A 377 -1.36 8.86 -4.70
CA ALA A 377 -2.19 7.66 -4.77
C ALA A 377 -1.34 6.45 -5.19
N SER A 378 -1.40 5.39 -4.37
CA SER A 378 -0.58 4.20 -4.52
C SER A 378 -1.44 2.93 -4.52
N PRO A 379 -1.19 1.94 -5.40
CA PRO A 379 -1.86 0.65 -5.35
C PRO A 379 -1.52 -0.14 -4.08
N ASP A 380 -0.40 0.16 -3.42
CA ASP A 380 0.06 -0.54 -2.23
C ASP A 380 -0.64 -0.08 -0.96
N THR A 381 -1.40 1.03 -1.00
CA THR A 381 -2.02 1.61 0.19
C THR A 381 -3.45 2.10 -0.06
N ASN A 382 -4.39 1.62 0.76
CA ASN A 382 -5.81 2.02 0.68
C ASN A 382 -6.10 3.40 1.30
N ASN A 383 -5.07 4.11 1.80
CA ASN A 383 -5.20 5.42 2.42
C ASN A 383 -3.99 6.29 2.07
N ASN A 384 -4.24 7.37 1.33
CA ASN A 384 -3.22 8.35 0.93
C ASN A 384 -2.95 9.38 2.03
N VAL A 385 -3.82 9.48 3.04
CA VAL A 385 -3.61 10.34 4.20
C VAL A 385 -2.72 9.61 5.21
N ARG A 386 -1.54 10.17 5.44
CA ARG A 386 -0.47 9.60 6.25
C ARG A 386 -0.36 10.35 7.57
N LEU A 387 -0.27 9.60 8.66
CA LEU A 387 0.00 10.15 9.98
C LEU A 387 1.52 10.23 10.21
N TYR A 388 1.92 10.98 11.23
CA TYR A 388 3.29 11.40 11.49
C TYR A 388 4.30 10.25 11.48
N ASN A 389 3.98 9.17 12.18
CA ASN A 389 4.87 8.02 12.35
C ASN A 389 4.80 7.01 11.20
N PHE A 390 3.85 7.12 10.26
CA PHE A 390 3.66 6.11 9.21
C PHE A 390 4.91 5.93 8.34
N PRO A 391 5.19 4.71 7.85
CA PRO A 391 6.34 4.48 6.98
C PRO A 391 6.17 5.11 5.61
N THR A 392 7.26 5.34 4.90
CA THR A 392 7.27 5.68 3.47
C THR A 392 7.55 4.45 2.59
N TYR A 393 7.09 4.49 1.35
CA TYR A 393 7.28 3.43 0.37
C TYR A 393 8.07 3.93 -0.85
N ALA A 394 9.26 3.39 -1.10
CA ALA A 394 10.16 3.86 -2.15
C ALA A 394 9.54 3.85 -3.56
N THR A 395 8.66 2.90 -3.85
CA THR A 395 8.04 2.75 -5.17
C THR A 395 6.96 3.80 -5.45
N THR A 396 6.27 4.29 -4.42
CA THR A 396 4.98 4.99 -4.63
C THR A 396 4.87 6.35 -3.95
N ASP A 397 5.55 6.58 -2.84
CA ASP A 397 5.56 7.88 -2.17
C ASP A 397 6.48 8.87 -2.92
N ARG A 398 6.32 10.17 -2.67
CA ARG A 398 7.17 11.18 -3.31
C ARG A 398 8.67 10.99 -2.99
N PRO A 399 9.59 11.27 -3.93
CA PRO A 399 11.03 11.10 -3.71
C PRO A 399 11.55 11.79 -2.44
N GLU A 400 11.16 13.03 -2.19
CA GLU A 400 11.53 13.79 -1.01
C GLU A 400 11.00 13.18 0.29
N SER A 401 9.78 12.60 0.26
CA SER A 401 9.21 11.87 1.40
C SER A 401 10.08 10.66 1.75
N VAL A 402 10.49 9.88 0.76
CA VAL A 402 11.30 8.66 0.95
C VAL A 402 12.72 8.97 1.44
N ARG A 403 13.29 10.10 1.01
CA ARG A 403 14.63 10.54 1.45
C ARG A 403 14.62 10.94 2.91
N CYS A 404 13.75 11.86 3.31
CA CYS A 404 13.88 12.59 4.57
C CYS A 404 12.61 12.65 5.43
N GLY A 405 11.57 11.91 5.06
CA GLY A 405 10.27 12.01 5.70
C GLY A 405 9.34 12.98 4.99
N ARG A 406 8.05 12.84 5.30
CA ARG A 406 6.97 13.53 4.59
C ARG A 406 7.01 15.02 4.77
N ASP A 407 6.88 15.72 3.67
CA ASP A 407 6.85 17.19 3.62
C ASP A 407 8.08 17.84 4.28
N ASN A 408 9.21 17.12 4.35
CA ASN A 408 10.41 17.60 5.06
C ASN A 408 10.90 18.95 4.53
N MET A 409 10.63 19.28 3.27
CA MET A 409 11.00 20.56 2.66
C MET A 409 10.21 21.74 3.22
N ALA A 410 9.01 21.54 3.75
CA ALA A 410 8.27 22.58 4.47
C ALA A 410 8.95 22.96 5.80
N HIS A 411 9.79 22.07 6.35
CA HIS A 411 10.47 22.24 7.63
C HIS A 411 11.98 22.52 7.48
N ALA A 412 12.55 22.29 6.30
CA ALA A 412 13.99 22.38 6.06
C ALA A 412 14.57 23.77 6.36
N ALA A 413 13.84 24.84 6.02
CA ALA A 413 14.26 26.21 6.29
C ALA A 413 14.39 26.54 7.78
N ASP A 414 13.48 26.00 8.59
CA ASP A 414 13.40 26.25 10.03
C ASP A 414 14.20 25.24 10.86
N THR A 415 14.80 24.23 10.22
CA THR A 415 15.64 23.24 10.89
C THR A 415 17.05 23.81 11.10
N ASP A 416 17.59 23.69 12.32
CA ASP A 416 18.95 24.12 12.64
C ASP A 416 19.98 23.20 11.96
N ILE A 417 21.24 23.64 11.91
CA ILE A 417 22.37 22.86 11.36
C ILE A 417 23.28 22.44 12.52
N LEU A 418 23.42 21.14 12.74
CA LEU A 418 24.28 20.59 13.79
C LEU A 418 25.73 20.59 13.31
N THR A 419 26.61 21.31 13.99
CA THR A 419 28.04 21.27 13.68
C THR A 419 28.69 20.09 14.39
N ILE A 420 29.36 19.23 13.63
CA ILE A 420 30.07 18.04 14.12
C ILE A 420 31.49 18.02 13.55
N ARG A 421 32.41 17.30 14.20
CA ARG A 421 33.72 16.97 13.61
C ARG A 421 33.69 15.56 13.01
N ALA A 422 34.37 15.34 11.89
CA ALA A 422 34.55 14.01 11.33
C ALA A 422 35.19 13.08 12.39
N GLY A 423 34.61 11.90 12.60
CA GLY A 423 34.96 11.01 13.72
C GLY A 423 34.04 11.12 14.94
N ASP A 424 33.18 12.14 15.03
CA ASP A 424 32.24 12.30 16.13
C ASP A 424 31.28 11.09 16.22
N LYS A 425 30.91 10.78 17.46
CA LYS A 425 29.92 9.76 17.77
C LYS A 425 28.54 10.39 17.85
N LEU A 426 27.60 9.83 17.11
CA LEU A 426 26.19 10.19 17.14
C LEU A 426 25.34 9.01 17.59
N GLU A 427 24.23 9.32 18.25
CA GLU A 427 23.21 8.33 18.62
C GLU A 427 21.82 8.88 18.29
N PHE A 428 20.94 8.05 17.75
CA PHE A 428 19.55 8.43 17.48
C PHE A 428 18.60 7.82 18.50
N ALA A 429 17.57 8.58 18.84
CA ALA A 429 16.41 8.13 19.60
C ALA A 429 15.13 8.32 18.78
N HIS A 430 14.18 7.41 18.99
CA HIS A 430 12.94 7.34 18.25
C HIS A 430 11.71 7.48 19.15
N GLN A 431 10.58 7.83 18.56
CA GLN A 431 9.32 8.02 19.26
C GLN A 431 8.17 7.45 18.44
N ARG A 432 7.25 6.76 19.12
CA ARG A 432 6.04 6.16 18.53
C ARG A 432 4.79 7.01 18.67
N SER A 433 4.82 7.96 19.59
CA SER A 433 3.73 8.90 19.82
C SER A 433 3.77 9.97 18.73
N ASP A 434 2.61 10.34 18.19
CA ASP A 434 2.51 11.51 17.32
C ASP A 434 2.82 12.78 18.14
N PRO A 435 3.29 13.86 17.50
CA PRO A 435 3.70 15.08 18.19
C PRO A 435 2.51 15.78 18.89
N GLU A 436 2.57 15.75 20.21
CA GLU A 436 2.64 16.88 21.15
C GLU A 436 3.48 16.33 22.31
N TRP A 437 4.81 16.37 22.17
CA TRP A 437 5.67 15.61 23.09
C TRP A 437 6.05 16.45 24.31
N PRO A 438 5.54 16.12 25.50
CA PRO A 438 5.95 16.83 26.70
C PRO A 438 7.37 16.35 27.13
N PRO A 439 8.10 17.14 27.94
CA PRO A 439 9.48 16.85 28.30
C PRO A 439 9.70 15.47 28.93
N GLU A 440 8.69 14.91 29.62
CA GLU A 440 8.78 13.61 30.29
C GLU A 440 8.96 12.42 29.34
N LEU A 441 8.68 12.59 28.04
CA LEU A 441 8.96 11.57 27.02
C LEU A 441 10.43 11.56 26.58
N TRP A 442 11.22 12.53 27.03
CA TRP A 442 12.59 12.79 26.58
C TRP A 442 13.57 12.84 27.75
N ASP A 443 13.13 13.35 28.90
CA ASP A 443 13.97 13.58 30.05
C ASP A 443 13.91 12.42 31.04
N ASN A 444 15.06 12.08 31.62
CA ASN A 444 15.21 11.01 32.62
C ASN A 444 14.72 9.64 32.15
N CYS A 445 14.79 9.37 30.84
CA CYS A 445 14.38 8.10 30.29
C CYS A 445 15.28 6.93 30.75
N PRO A 446 14.73 5.71 30.90
CA PRO A 446 15.48 4.54 31.35
C PRO A 446 16.70 4.27 30.48
N TYR A 447 17.81 3.90 31.12
CA TYR A 447 19.10 3.62 30.46
C TYR A 447 19.64 4.77 29.61
N ASP A 448 19.20 6.01 29.86
CA ASP A 448 19.65 7.20 29.13
C ASP A 448 19.44 7.09 27.61
N ARG A 449 18.32 6.48 27.21
CA ARG A 449 17.96 6.18 25.80
C ARG A 449 17.44 7.38 25.01
N GLY A 450 17.42 8.56 25.62
CA GLY A 450 16.99 9.80 24.98
C GLY A 450 15.52 9.89 24.63
N SER A 451 14.72 8.82 24.80
CA SER A 451 13.28 8.77 24.56
C SER A 451 12.65 7.63 25.37
N CYS A 452 11.40 7.82 25.81
CA CYS A 452 10.66 6.84 26.59
C CYS A 452 9.14 7.01 26.42
N ILE A 453 8.41 5.95 26.77
CA ILE A 453 6.95 5.98 26.86
C ILE A 453 6.49 5.07 27.99
N TYR A 454 5.77 5.64 28.95
CA TYR A 454 5.19 4.88 30.06
C TYR A 454 3.73 4.59 29.73
N ALA A 455 3.44 3.31 29.46
CA ALA A 455 2.10 2.83 29.19
C ALA A 455 1.88 1.51 29.93
N ASP A 456 0.62 1.11 30.16
CA ASP A 456 0.27 -0.13 30.87
C ASP A 456 0.92 -1.37 30.23
N TRP A 457 1.10 -1.36 28.90
CA TRP A 457 1.75 -2.44 28.14
C TRP A 457 3.28 -2.33 28.12
N ASN A 458 3.86 -1.20 28.55
CA ASN A 458 5.30 -0.93 28.58
C ASN A 458 5.77 -0.41 29.95
N PRO A 459 5.78 -1.26 30.98
CA PRO A 459 6.11 -0.83 32.35
C PRO A 459 7.57 -0.43 32.52
N THR A 460 8.47 -0.81 31.60
CA THR A 460 9.89 -0.47 31.68
C THR A 460 10.18 0.95 31.20
N GLY A 461 9.25 1.57 30.46
CA GLY A 461 9.42 2.89 29.84
C GLY A 461 10.34 2.91 28.62
N VAL A 462 10.93 1.77 28.23
CA VAL A 462 11.89 1.70 27.11
C VAL A 462 11.13 1.79 25.78
N MET A 463 11.52 2.71 24.91
CA MET A 463 10.89 2.81 23.59
C MET A 463 11.13 1.56 22.73
N ASP A 464 10.06 0.92 22.27
CA ASP A 464 10.10 -0.32 21.49
C ASP A 464 10.25 -0.09 19.98
N LEU A 465 10.58 -1.14 19.23
CA LEU A 465 10.60 -1.18 17.77
C LEU A 465 10.02 -2.50 17.30
N ASN A 466 8.82 -2.44 16.72
CA ASN A 466 8.04 -3.62 16.34
C ASN A 466 8.20 -4.00 14.86
N HIS A 467 9.21 -3.43 14.18
CA HIS A 467 9.52 -3.69 12.78
C HIS A 467 10.84 -4.44 12.64
N LYS A 468 10.85 -5.46 11.79
CA LYS A 468 11.98 -6.36 11.57
C LYS A 468 12.82 -5.86 10.41
N GLY A 469 14.06 -5.50 10.71
CA GLY A 469 15.02 -5.17 9.68
C GLY A 469 16.17 -4.32 10.19
N PRO A 470 17.08 -3.92 9.29
CA PRO A 470 18.27 -3.20 9.65
C PRO A 470 18.00 -1.72 9.86
N PHE A 471 18.76 -1.11 10.77
CA PHE A 471 18.93 0.33 10.84
C PHE A 471 20.13 0.73 9.98
N THR A 472 20.00 1.78 9.18
CA THR A 472 21.05 2.26 8.27
C THR A 472 21.22 3.77 8.38
N VAL A 473 22.44 4.24 8.13
CA VAL A 473 22.76 5.66 8.11
C VAL A 473 23.48 6.01 6.82
N HIS A 474 23.02 7.08 6.17
CA HIS A 474 23.60 7.60 4.93
C HIS A 474 23.97 9.07 5.05
N LEU A 475 25.00 9.48 4.31
CA LEU A 475 25.36 10.87 4.08
C LEU A 475 25.06 11.26 2.64
N SER A 476 24.40 12.41 2.44
CA SER A 476 24.29 13.07 1.15
C SER A 476 24.89 14.47 1.24
N LYS A 477 25.94 14.72 0.47
CA LYS A 477 26.61 16.02 0.43
C LYS A 477 25.70 17.04 -0.26
N VAL A 478 25.56 18.21 0.35
CA VAL A 478 24.89 19.36 -0.27
C VAL A 478 25.73 19.80 -1.48
N PRO A 479 25.13 19.94 -2.68
CA PRO A 479 25.84 20.42 -3.86
C PRO A 479 26.49 21.79 -3.65
N ASP A 480 27.65 22.00 -4.29
CA ASP A 480 28.38 23.27 -4.17
C ASP A 480 27.50 24.46 -4.57
N GLY A 481 27.46 25.48 -3.72
CA GLY A 481 26.65 26.69 -3.93
C GLY A 481 25.16 26.55 -3.59
N GLN A 482 24.70 25.39 -3.11
CA GLN A 482 23.35 25.19 -2.61
C GLN A 482 23.31 25.33 -1.08
N ASP A 483 22.18 25.83 -0.54
CA ASP A 483 21.92 25.87 0.91
C ASP A 483 21.26 24.55 1.34
N ILE A 484 21.77 23.95 2.42
CA ILE A 484 21.18 22.74 3.03
C ILE A 484 19.69 22.89 3.33
N ARG A 485 19.21 24.09 3.67
CA ARG A 485 17.80 24.42 3.94
C ARG A 485 16.89 24.33 2.72
N SER A 486 17.49 24.30 1.52
CA SER A 486 16.79 24.19 0.24
C SER A 486 17.10 22.89 -0.51
N TYR A 487 18.03 22.09 0.01
CA TYR A 487 18.45 20.83 -0.60
C TYR A 487 17.48 19.69 -0.28
N ASP A 488 16.95 19.03 -1.30
CA ASP A 488 15.93 17.97 -1.20
C ASP A 488 16.52 16.55 -1.11
N GLY A 489 17.85 16.43 -1.09
CA GLY A 489 18.52 15.14 -1.07
C GLY A 489 18.62 14.43 -2.42
N SER A 490 18.50 15.14 -3.55
CA SER A 490 18.59 14.54 -4.90
C SER A 490 19.98 14.05 -5.32
N GLY A 491 21.01 14.37 -4.54
CA GLY A 491 22.38 13.89 -4.74
C GLY A 491 22.57 12.42 -4.36
N ASP A 492 23.82 12.00 -4.28
CA ASP A 492 24.17 10.62 -3.91
C ASP A 492 24.08 10.43 -2.39
N TRP A 493 23.77 9.20 -1.99
CA TRP A 493 23.67 8.78 -0.59
C TRP A 493 24.67 7.68 -0.29
N VAL A 494 25.70 8.00 0.50
CA VAL A 494 26.74 7.05 0.91
C VAL A 494 26.39 6.44 2.25
N LYS A 495 26.23 5.11 2.31
CA LYS A 495 25.98 4.40 3.56
C LYS A 495 27.25 4.43 4.42
N ILE A 496 27.16 4.93 5.64
CA ILE A 496 28.27 5.00 6.60
C ILE A 496 28.11 4.05 7.79
N TYR A 497 26.91 3.52 8.00
CA TYR A 497 26.64 2.61 9.10
C TYR A 497 25.44 1.71 8.81
N SER A 498 25.50 0.49 9.36
CA SER A 498 24.37 -0.45 9.43
C SER A 498 24.37 -1.17 10.79
N LEU A 499 23.18 -1.35 11.35
CA LEU A 499 22.91 -2.22 12.50
C LEU A 499 21.88 -3.25 12.05
N GLY A 500 22.36 -4.46 11.79
CA GLY A 500 21.59 -5.50 11.12
C GLY A 500 21.06 -6.59 12.04
N LEU A 501 21.38 -7.84 11.71
CA LEU A 501 20.98 -9.02 12.46
C LEU A 501 22.17 -9.73 13.12
N ASP A 502 21.88 -10.49 14.17
CA ASP A 502 22.74 -11.53 14.73
C ASP A 502 22.05 -12.90 14.67
N LEU A 503 22.84 -13.94 14.95
CA LEU A 503 22.34 -15.31 15.05
C LEU A 503 22.26 -15.72 16.52
N ARG A 504 21.08 -16.15 16.95
CA ARG A 504 20.81 -16.69 18.29
C ARG A 504 20.92 -18.21 18.29
N ASN A 505 21.23 -18.76 19.46
CA ASN A 505 21.18 -20.20 19.68
C ASN A 505 19.73 -20.68 19.92
N ASP A 506 18.88 -20.48 18.91
CA ASP A 506 17.48 -20.91 18.86
C ASP A 506 17.29 -21.73 17.58
N SER A 507 16.85 -22.98 17.72
CA SER A 507 16.72 -23.91 16.59
C SER A 507 15.52 -23.64 15.69
N GLN A 508 14.55 -22.85 16.16
CA GLN A 508 13.35 -22.48 15.40
C GLN A 508 13.46 -21.06 14.84
N HIS A 509 14.03 -20.14 15.62
CA HIS A 509 14.18 -18.72 15.26
C HIS A 509 15.62 -18.22 15.44
N PRO A 510 16.59 -18.77 14.68
CA PRO A 510 17.99 -18.38 14.82
C PRO A 510 18.27 -16.93 14.40
N VAL A 511 17.45 -16.31 13.55
CA VAL A 511 17.71 -14.96 13.04
C VAL A 511 17.09 -13.90 13.95
N HIS A 512 17.91 -12.99 14.47
CA HIS A 512 17.41 -11.86 15.25
C HIS A 512 17.87 -10.52 14.69
N TRP A 513 16.90 -9.69 14.31
CA TRP A 513 17.14 -8.30 13.96
C TRP A 513 17.47 -7.50 15.22
N ILE A 514 18.70 -7.00 15.30
CA ILE A 514 19.22 -6.30 16.48
C ILE A 514 18.39 -5.05 16.84
N PRO A 515 17.88 -4.25 15.88
CA PRO A 515 16.97 -3.15 16.19
C PRO A 515 15.60 -3.59 16.71
N TRP A 516 15.11 -4.74 16.25
CA TRP A 516 13.76 -5.21 16.57
C TRP A 516 13.72 -5.67 18.02
N ASN A 517 12.79 -5.10 18.79
CA ASN A 517 12.92 -5.20 20.22
C ASN A 517 12.42 -6.52 20.82
N ASN A 518 11.89 -7.50 20.06
CA ASN A 518 11.48 -8.87 20.49
C ASN A 518 11.23 -9.07 22.01
N GLN A 519 10.37 -8.24 22.61
CA GLN A 519 10.06 -8.18 24.06
C GLN A 519 11.20 -7.81 25.04
N GLY A 520 12.39 -7.47 24.53
CA GLY A 520 13.54 -6.91 25.25
C GLY A 520 13.81 -5.43 24.96
N ILE A 521 15.01 -5.00 25.33
CA ILE A 521 15.52 -3.63 25.13
C ILE A 521 16.17 -3.58 23.75
N PRO A 522 15.71 -2.72 22.82
CA PRO A 522 16.35 -2.60 21.52
C PRO A 522 17.78 -2.09 21.67
N ALA A 523 18.68 -2.48 20.78
CA ALA A 523 20.04 -1.94 20.76
C ALA A 523 20.02 -0.41 20.54
N PRO A 524 21.01 0.33 21.07
CA PRO A 524 21.10 1.77 20.83
C PRO A 524 21.61 2.05 19.42
N PHE A 525 21.09 3.10 18.78
CA PHE A 525 21.45 3.48 17.41
C PHE A 525 22.70 4.36 17.38
N VAL A 526 23.82 3.80 17.84
CA VAL A 526 25.09 4.50 18.01
C VAL A 526 26.04 4.20 16.87
N PHE A 527 26.62 5.23 16.28
CA PHE A 527 27.64 5.10 15.25
C PHE A 527 28.61 6.28 15.28
N ASN A 528 29.75 6.12 14.61
CA ASN A 528 30.69 7.21 14.39
C ASN A 528 30.56 7.68 12.95
N VAL A 529 30.62 8.98 12.72
CA VAL A 529 30.83 9.53 11.38
C VAL A 529 32.28 9.23 10.98
N PRO A 530 32.56 8.64 9.80
CA PRO A 530 33.93 8.32 9.39
C PRO A 530 34.86 9.53 9.46
N LYS A 531 36.10 9.34 9.91
CA LYS A 531 37.08 10.44 10.05
C LYS A 531 37.47 11.04 8.71
N GLU A 532 37.35 10.24 7.66
CA GLU A 532 37.60 10.58 6.27
C GLU A 532 36.41 11.30 5.63
N THR A 533 35.36 11.65 6.38
CA THR A 533 34.26 12.48 5.86
C THR A 533 34.80 13.88 5.58
N PRO A 534 34.76 14.39 4.33
CA PRO A 534 35.27 15.72 4.01
C PRO A 534 34.46 16.82 4.69
N ALA A 535 35.04 18.02 4.81
CA ALA A 535 34.33 19.16 5.32
C ALA A 535 33.15 19.58 4.39
N GLY A 536 32.08 20.09 5.00
CA GLY A 536 30.93 20.63 4.28
C GLY A 536 29.59 20.34 4.94
N GLU A 537 28.51 20.68 4.25
CA GLU A 537 27.14 20.43 4.72
C GLU A 537 26.58 19.14 4.11
N TYR A 538 25.86 18.38 4.92
CA TYR A 538 25.32 17.08 4.55
C TYR A 538 23.91 16.90 5.14
N LEU A 539 23.05 16.21 4.40
CA LEU A 539 21.93 15.51 5.01
C LEU A 539 22.41 14.15 5.49
N LEU A 540 22.24 13.89 6.79
CA LEU A 540 22.47 12.59 7.39
C LEU A 540 21.12 11.91 7.60
N ARG A 541 20.87 10.82 6.87
CA ARG A 541 19.63 10.06 6.90
C ARG A 541 19.76 8.87 7.83
N ALA A 542 18.95 8.84 8.88
CA ALA A 542 18.73 7.67 9.72
C ALA A 542 17.46 6.95 9.25
N ASP A 543 17.53 5.65 9.04
CA ASP A 543 16.40 4.87 8.51
C ASP A 543 16.38 3.46 9.06
N LEU A 544 15.21 3.03 9.54
CA LEU A 544 14.95 1.62 9.79
C LEU A 544 14.18 1.06 8.60
N VAL A 545 14.75 0.06 7.94
CA VAL A 545 14.07 -0.63 6.84
C VAL A 545 13.36 -1.85 7.40
N ASN A 546 12.03 -1.81 7.54
CA ASN A 546 11.27 -3.03 7.78
C ASN A 546 11.27 -3.83 6.47
N THR A 547 11.86 -5.02 6.46
CA THR A 547 12.03 -5.76 5.21
C THR A 547 10.68 -6.15 4.63
N GLY A 548 10.57 -6.05 3.31
CA GLY A 548 9.45 -6.61 2.58
C GLY A 548 9.52 -8.14 2.55
N VAL A 549 8.43 -8.77 2.14
CA VAL A 549 8.40 -10.20 1.86
C VAL A 549 7.93 -10.41 0.44
N PHE A 550 8.63 -11.24 -0.32
CA PHE A 550 8.17 -11.68 -1.62
C PHE A 550 8.20 -13.20 -1.68
N GLU A 551 7.03 -13.79 -1.92
CA GLU A 551 6.89 -15.20 -2.20
C GLU A 551 5.95 -15.39 -3.39
N LEU A 552 6.50 -15.96 -4.46
CA LEU A 552 5.77 -16.26 -5.70
C LEU A 552 4.48 -17.01 -5.39
N ASN A 553 3.34 -16.46 -5.83
CA ASN A 553 1.99 -17.01 -5.67
C ASN A 553 1.41 -17.06 -4.25
N PHE A 554 2.05 -16.42 -3.26
CA PHE A 554 1.55 -16.45 -1.88
C PHE A 554 1.35 -15.05 -1.27
N THR A 555 2.41 -14.24 -1.18
CA THR A 555 2.33 -12.93 -0.53
C THR A 555 3.41 -11.99 -1.05
N SER A 556 3.04 -10.73 -1.24
CA SER A 556 3.97 -9.62 -1.47
C SER A 556 3.64 -8.51 -0.47
N PHE A 557 4.59 -8.16 0.37
CA PHE A 557 4.51 -6.99 1.25
C PHE A 557 5.70 -6.09 0.94
N PRO A 558 5.47 -4.82 0.53
CA PRO A 558 6.56 -3.91 0.25
C PRO A 558 7.31 -3.57 1.53
N ALA A 559 8.61 -3.31 1.38
CA ALA A 559 9.44 -2.79 2.46
C ALA A 559 8.88 -1.46 2.97
N GLN A 560 8.95 -1.24 4.28
CA GLN A 560 8.56 0.02 4.91
C GLN A 560 9.80 0.76 5.37
N LEU A 561 9.90 2.04 5.01
CA LEU A 561 11.02 2.91 5.35
C LEU A 561 10.59 3.90 6.43
N TYR A 562 11.45 4.13 7.43
CA TYR A 562 11.22 5.10 8.51
C TYR A 562 12.33 6.16 8.52
N PRO A 563 12.45 6.98 7.46
CA PRO A 563 13.53 7.96 7.34
C PRO A 563 13.32 9.17 8.24
N SER A 564 14.44 9.70 8.73
CA SER A 564 14.58 11.06 9.26
C SER A 564 15.93 11.64 8.86
N CYS A 565 15.94 12.91 8.41
CA CYS A 565 17.17 13.59 8.00
C CYS A 565 17.62 14.64 9.01
N LEU A 566 18.82 14.46 9.53
CA LEU A 566 19.58 15.43 10.31
C LEU A 566 20.35 16.35 9.37
N GLN A 567 20.29 17.67 9.62
CA GLN A 567 21.12 18.65 8.93
C GLN A 567 22.43 18.83 9.68
N ILE A 568 23.55 18.50 9.04
CA ILE A 568 24.86 18.59 9.67
C ILE A 568 25.84 19.45 8.87
N ARG A 569 26.74 20.10 9.58
CA ARG A 569 27.98 20.69 9.05
C ARG A 569 29.16 19.92 9.63
N VAL A 570 29.91 19.28 8.77
CA VAL A 570 31.10 18.50 9.14
C VAL A 570 32.32 19.41 9.05
N GLU A 571 33.03 19.55 10.17
CA GLU A 571 34.41 19.99 10.22
C GLU A 571 35.33 18.79 10.03
N SER A 572 36.35 18.91 9.19
CA SER A 572 37.27 17.81 8.92
C SER A 572 38.65 18.33 8.54
N ASP A 573 39.68 17.62 8.99
CA ASP A 573 41.07 17.81 8.57
C ASP A 573 41.41 16.92 7.36
N PHE A 574 40.47 16.09 6.89
CA PHE A 574 40.66 15.21 5.74
C PHE A 574 40.44 15.95 4.41
N GLU A 575 41.43 15.87 3.54
CA GLU A 575 41.39 16.40 2.17
C GLU A 575 41.04 15.27 1.19
N GLY A 576 39.77 15.19 0.81
CA GLY A 576 39.26 14.22 -0.16
C GLY A 576 37.80 14.45 -0.50
N SER A 577 37.20 13.51 -1.22
CA SER A 577 35.78 13.56 -1.61
C SER A 577 35.01 12.40 -1.00
N LEU A 578 33.71 12.62 -0.76
CA LEU A 578 32.80 11.53 -0.43
C LEU A 578 32.72 10.60 -1.67
N PRO A 579 32.76 9.27 -1.50
CA PRO A 579 32.64 8.35 -2.64
C PRO A 579 31.25 8.44 -3.29
N GLU A 580 31.10 7.83 -4.46
CA GLU A 580 29.79 7.68 -5.11
C GLU A 580 28.88 6.77 -4.25
N GLY A 581 27.66 7.24 -4.03
CA GLY A 581 26.63 6.56 -3.26
C GLY A 581 25.51 6.00 -4.13
N ILE A 582 24.38 5.68 -3.51
CA ILE A 582 23.15 5.29 -4.21
C ILE A 582 22.23 6.49 -4.44
N LYS A 583 21.24 6.33 -5.31
CA LYS A 583 20.10 7.23 -5.47
C LYS A 583 18.90 6.75 -4.65
N ILE A 584 18.30 7.66 -3.88
CA ILE A 584 17.08 7.39 -3.10
C ILE A 584 15.98 8.28 -3.69
N PRO A 585 14.82 7.73 -4.08
CA PRO A 585 14.30 6.39 -3.79
C PRO A 585 14.72 5.26 -4.75
N GLU A 586 15.36 5.57 -5.88
CA GLU A 586 15.54 4.67 -7.02
C GLU A 586 16.15 3.31 -6.64
N ASP A 587 17.24 3.31 -5.88
CA ASP A 587 17.93 2.09 -5.45
C ASP A 587 17.30 1.44 -4.19
N LEU A 588 16.22 2.00 -3.65
CA LEU A 588 15.44 1.42 -2.54
C LEU A 588 14.06 0.89 -2.99
N MET A 589 13.74 0.96 -4.29
CA MET A 589 12.44 0.50 -4.79
C MET A 589 12.27 -1.01 -4.61
N HIS A 590 11.12 -1.41 -4.05
CA HIS A 590 10.75 -2.81 -3.86
C HIS A 590 10.59 -3.54 -5.21
N GLU A 591 10.19 -2.79 -6.25
CA GLU A 591 10.02 -3.24 -7.63
C GLU A 591 10.83 -2.29 -8.54
N SER A 592 12.15 -2.45 -8.62
CA SER A 592 12.85 -1.76 -9.70
C SER A 592 12.34 -2.30 -11.04
N PRO A 593 11.96 -1.44 -12.00
CA PRO A 593 11.49 -1.85 -13.31
C PRO A 593 12.63 -2.56 -14.05
N GLY A 594 12.67 -3.88 -13.92
CA GLY A 594 13.71 -4.77 -14.46
C GLY A 594 13.61 -6.23 -14.03
N THR A 595 12.78 -6.60 -13.02
CA THR A 595 12.89 -7.93 -12.38
C THR A 595 11.59 -8.71 -12.18
N LEU A 596 10.57 -8.50 -13.01
CA LEU A 596 9.53 -9.53 -13.18
C LEU A 596 9.82 -10.30 -14.48
N PRO A 597 10.23 -11.58 -14.43
CA PRO A 597 10.30 -12.39 -15.63
C PRO A 597 8.87 -12.76 -16.03
N SER A 598 8.30 -11.97 -16.94
CA SER A 598 7.17 -12.42 -17.75
C SER A 598 7.70 -13.40 -18.81
N SER A 599 7.85 -14.68 -18.46
CA SER A 599 7.56 -15.85 -19.34
C SER A 599 8.35 -17.12 -18.97
N GLY A 600 7.63 -18.20 -18.63
CA GLY A 600 8.01 -19.56 -19.01
C GLY A 600 8.61 -20.47 -17.91
N PRO A 601 8.26 -21.77 -17.91
CA PRO A 601 8.71 -22.73 -16.90
C PRO A 601 10.13 -23.19 -17.20
N PHE A 602 10.93 -23.42 -16.16
CA PHE A 602 12.35 -23.80 -16.20
C PHE A 602 13.33 -22.66 -16.53
N ALA A 603 13.64 -21.85 -15.52
CA ALA A 603 14.91 -21.11 -15.47
C ALA A 603 15.60 -21.37 -14.13
N THR A 604 16.29 -22.50 -14.05
CA THR A 604 17.49 -22.64 -13.21
C THR A 604 18.57 -21.76 -13.81
N GLY A 605 18.87 -20.62 -13.20
CA GLY A 605 19.92 -19.71 -13.65
C GLY A 605 19.88 -18.39 -12.90
N MET A 606 20.78 -18.26 -11.94
CA MET A 606 21.11 -17.08 -11.13
C MET A 606 20.95 -15.77 -11.94
N VAL A 607 19.93 -14.98 -11.63
CA VAL A 607 19.80 -13.62 -12.14
C VAL A 607 20.80 -12.76 -11.37
N LEU A 608 21.77 -12.18 -12.09
CA LEU A 608 22.64 -11.11 -11.60
C LEU A 608 21.76 -9.90 -11.23
N LEU A 609 21.27 -9.89 -10.00
CA LEU A 609 20.78 -8.68 -9.34
C LEU A 609 21.99 -7.73 -9.21
N THR A 610 21.87 -6.49 -9.66
CA THR A 610 22.85 -5.47 -9.31
C THR A 610 22.94 -5.37 -7.78
N PRO A 611 24.13 -5.15 -7.18
CA PRO A 611 24.30 -5.03 -5.73
C PRO A 611 23.39 -4.01 -5.04
N ALA A 612 22.84 -3.04 -5.81
CA ALA A 612 21.91 -2.02 -5.34
C ALA A 612 20.49 -2.53 -5.04
N LEU A 613 20.08 -3.69 -5.57
CA LEU A 613 18.70 -4.21 -5.44
C LEU A 613 18.49 -5.23 -4.31
N LEU A 614 19.58 -5.66 -3.68
CA LEU A 614 19.54 -6.70 -2.65
C LEU A 614 19.31 -6.07 -1.27
N GLY A 615 18.41 -6.65 -0.46
CA GLY A 615 18.23 -6.29 0.95
C GLY A 615 16.91 -5.61 1.33
N MET A 616 16.14 -5.11 0.35
CA MET A 616 14.82 -4.54 0.63
C MET A 616 13.77 -5.62 0.95
N VAL A 617 14.01 -6.85 0.51
CA VAL A 617 13.06 -7.97 0.61
C VAL A 617 13.76 -9.20 1.13
N THR A 618 13.06 -9.95 1.97
CA THR A 618 13.49 -11.23 2.51
C THR A 618 12.55 -12.35 2.05
N SER A 619 13.05 -13.58 1.98
CA SER A 619 12.20 -14.77 1.87
C SER A 619 11.26 -14.88 3.07
N LEU A 620 10.20 -15.68 2.92
CA LEU A 620 9.30 -15.95 4.05
C LEU A 620 10.03 -16.58 5.23
N GLY A 621 11.02 -17.45 4.97
CA GLY A 621 11.82 -18.09 6.02
C GLY A 621 12.64 -17.09 6.83
N MET A 622 13.30 -16.14 6.16
CA MET A 622 14.07 -15.10 6.85
C MET A 622 13.17 -14.09 7.58
N TYR A 623 12.03 -13.73 7.01
CA TYR A 623 11.02 -12.90 7.68
C TYR A 623 10.45 -13.57 8.96
N ARG A 624 10.31 -14.90 8.93
CA ARG A 624 9.90 -15.74 10.08
C ARG A 624 11.04 -16.12 11.02
N GLU A 625 12.22 -15.54 10.81
CA GLU A 625 13.41 -15.72 11.65
C GLU A 625 14.05 -17.11 11.55
N GLU A 626 13.62 -17.95 10.59
CA GLU A 626 13.98 -19.38 10.51
C GLU A 626 15.37 -19.61 9.89
N LYS A 627 15.83 -18.72 9.01
CA LYS A 627 17.12 -18.79 8.32
C LYS A 627 17.54 -17.45 7.72
N VAL A 628 18.83 -17.24 7.49
CA VAL A 628 19.30 -16.10 6.68
C VAL A 628 19.28 -16.51 5.20
N ASP A 629 18.83 -15.61 4.32
CA ASP A 629 18.89 -15.83 2.88
C ASP A 629 20.36 -15.80 2.39
N GLU A 630 20.75 -16.72 1.50
CA GLU A 630 22.16 -16.98 1.15
C GLU A 630 22.91 -15.74 0.64
N ASP A 631 22.25 -14.89 -0.14
CA ASP A 631 22.84 -13.68 -0.74
C ASP A 631 22.32 -12.38 -0.10
N TYR A 632 21.80 -12.45 1.12
CA TYR A 632 21.28 -11.26 1.79
C TYR A 632 22.37 -10.23 2.09
N VAL A 633 22.19 -9.01 1.60
CA VAL A 633 22.95 -7.82 2.00
C VAL A 633 21.99 -6.81 2.60
N TYR A 634 22.47 -5.96 3.50
CA TYR A 634 21.64 -4.91 4.06
C TYR A 634 21.33 -3.83 2.99
N PRO A 635 20.09 -3.30 2.95
CA PRO A 635 19.65 -2.35 1.95
C PRO A 635 20.44 -1.03 2.02
N GLY A 636 20.36 -0.24 0.95
CA GLY A 636 20.99 1.08 0.91
C GLY A 636 22.43 1.09 0.38
N GLY A 637 22.81 0.13 -0.46
CA GLY A 637 24.11 0.11 -1.14
C GLY A 637 25.28 -0.45 -0.32
N ARG A 638 26.51 -0.24 -0.81
CA ARG A 638 27.75 -0.65 -0.12
C ARG A 638 28.01 0.23 1.10
N LEU A 639 28.57 -0.35 2.16
CA LEU A 639 28.99 0.37 3.36
C LEU A 639 30.36 1.01 3.13
N TRP A 640 30.49 2.30 3.38
CA TRP A 640 31.76 3.00 3.37
C TRP A 640 32.43 2.96 4.74
N THR A 641 33.65 2.45 4.82
CA THR A 641 34.42 2.33 6.06
C THR A 641 35.26 3.57 6.38
N GLY A 642 35.18 4.61 5.56
CA GLY A 642 36.10 5.76 5.54
C GLY A 642 37.17 5.63 4.45
N THR A 643 37.66 4.41 4.20
CA THR A 643 38.67 4.15 3.15
C THR A 643 38.11 3.34 1.99
N ASP A 644 37.24 2.38 2.27
CA ASP A 644 36.80 1.37 1.31
C ASP A 644 35.28 1.27 1.25
N MET A 645 34.75 0.97 0.07
CA MET A 645 33.36 0.53 -0.07
C MET A 645 33.33 -0.98 0.11
N VAL A 646 32.52 -1.51 1.02
CA VAL A 646 32.41 -2.96 1.27
C VAL A 646 30.97 -3.44 1.08
N VAL A 647 30.82 -4.71 0.70
CA VAL A 647 29.50 -5.35 0.65
C VAL A 647 29.02 -5.54 2.10
N ASP A 648 27.87 -4.95 2.41
CA ASP A 648 27.33 -4.87 3.76
C ASP A 648 26.38 -6.04 4.01
N LYS A 649 26.84 -7.10 4.69
CA LYS A 649 26.09 -8.34 4.87
C LYS A 649 26.11 -8.83 6.32
N PRO A 650 25.18 -9.71 6.74
CA PRO A 650 25.20 -10.31 8.06
C PRO A 650 26.53 -10.99 8.39
N ARG A 651 26.96 -10.86 9.65
CA ARG A 651 28.09 -11.61 10.18
C ARG A 651 27.55 -12.96 10.64
N LEU A 652 27.66 -13.96 9.76
CA LEU A 652 27.22 -15.33 9.99
C LEU A 652 28.22 -16.11 10.85
#